data_AF-A0A6A6YSI4-F1
#
_entry.id   AF-A0A6A6YSI4-F1
#
_cell.length_a   1.000
_cell.length_b   1.000
_cell.length_c   1.000
_cell.angle_alpha   90.00
_cell.angle_beta   90.00
_cell.angle_gamma   90.00
#
_symmetry.space_group_name_H-M   'P 1'
#
loop_
_entity.id
_entity.type
_entity.pdbx_description
1 polymer ?
#
loop_
_entity_poly.entity_id
_entity_poly.type
_entity_poly.pdbx_seq_one_letter_code
_entity_poly.pdbx_strand_id
1 'polypeptide(L)'
;MNESRLEENRARLSRASVACRRCRRLRAKCHHDNGVPPCTGCIKAGPQERDSCSFPPRGHSHRDREFRAPRRKSKTDAPFVPQPRPQPGSRRATTPIILETPQTLSPIGSNTTSSPEAHPSWELLPPHDEVVEGCKIFWTSLIQVGFIPKRLFLERLSKDRSSISLFFILSILSVSARFTPSLIRRYGDCSSAGDYFIRHASRLVGQVLYEPTLENIQALFLLALAQYAQGDRTRSSMNMGIAVRMAGILRLHREETYILPEHVSTDEAVQSEMARRTFWVLETQDHLHSGHASPLPFAPSDITALLPSDESDFAFGRVPKQRAALAGTKAAELNPQLTSLPSRSLFATLLEAHSHWGNVARKACRTDLSNDSVKPWDSGSDFARIIQTLNDWEAGLPDKHCWSVWNLRGYCAEELHLAYMSVVMATRLNHVVIRRIYLDDILAAASGTSQDDAPPTFWRNVAEDMFTNVCALHERIGTFISLRSENEGFPAMLLFSLYVCGTLAIQLLKWPHLAPRHAPKAESIASGSLEILGDLQHIWPLASRWTNSLRRSAACLQSREGIDLPTFLPSTQFEDRMASSEDLQLPGMHVANSPRDIDTANLEVLSMAVSSRSQMEMMGSNEDMIDPSLTLTPTIRPLGDAFETELAEFLLGRTHMGMMNDWVSERFSVTQSF
;
A
#
# COMPACT_ATOMS: atom_id res chain seq x y z
N MET A 1 10.50 56.49 30.88
CA MET A 1 11.39 56.19 29.73
C MET A 1 11.11 54.77 29.19
N ASN A 2 9.84 54.39 28.97
CA ASN A 2 9.50 53.01 28.60
C ASN A 2 8.20 52.85 27.77
N GLU A 3 7.72 53.90 27.10
CA GLU A 3 6.59 53.80 26.15
C GLU A 3 7.03 53.96 24.69
N SER A 4 8.00 54.84 24.41
CA SER A 4 8.50 55.05 23.03
C SER A 4 9.20 53.82 22.44
N ARG A 5 9.80 52.96 23.30
CA ARG A 5 10.52 51.75 22.88
C ARG A 5 9.58 50.55 22.59
N LEU A 6 8.35 50.60 23.09
CA LEU A 6 7.30 49.60 22.80
C LEU A 6 6.58 49.92 21.49
N GLU A 7 6.39 51.20 21.14
CA GLU A 7 5.84 51.58 19.82
C GLU A 7 6.82 51.29 18.68
N GLU A 8 8.13 51.51 18.86
CA GLU A 8 9.14 51.18 17.86
C GLU A 8 9.25 49.66 17.58
N ASN A 9 9.07 48.82 18.61
CA ASN A 9 9.09 47.36 18.43
C ASN A 9 7.78 46.80 17.86
N ARG A 10 6.64 47.47 18.05
CA ARG A 10 5.38 47.08 17.42
C ARG A 10 5.34 47.39 15.92
N ALA A 11 6.14 48.36 15.46
CA ALA A 11 6.33 48.67 14.04
C ALA A 11 7.25 47.66 13.32
N ARG A 12 8.15 46.96 14.04
CA ARG A 12 9.10 46.00 13.45
C ARG A 12 8.58 44.56 13.30
N LEU A 13 7.37 44.25 13.79
CA LEU A 13 6.70 42.96 13.58
C LEU A 13 5.51 43.11 12.62
N SER A 14 5.79 43.44 11.36
CA SER A 14 4.78 43.51 10.29
C SER A 14 5.26 42.86 8.98
N ARG A 15 4.96 41.55 8.88
CA ARG A 15 4.28 40.87 7.75
C ARG A 15 4.99 40.77 6.38
N ALA A 16 5.00 39.54 5.86
CA ALA A 16 5.47 39.13 4.54
C ALA A 16 5.16 40.14 3.41
N SER A 17 6.13 40.34 2.51
CA SER A 17 5.98 41.19 1.34
C SER A 17 4.84 40.69 0.44
N VAL A 18 3.85 41.55 0.22
CA VAL A 18 2.72 41.27 -0.66
C VAL A 18 3.22 41.37 -2.09
N ALA A 19 3.44 40.24 -2.78
CA ALA A 19 3.75 40.26 -4.22
C ALA A 19 2.59 40.88 -5.05
N CYS A 20 2.91 41.57 -6.16
CA CYS A 20 1.91 42.14 -7.07
C CYS A 20 1.07 41.04 -7.75
N ARG A 21 -0.10 41.40 -8.30
CA ARG A 21 -1.05 40.43 -8.88
C ARG A 21 -0.41 39.53 -9.96
N ARG A 22 0.37 40.13 -10.86
CA ARG A 22 1.05 39.39 -11.94
C ARG A 22 2.07 38.39 -11.40
N CYS A 23 2.94 38.80 -10.49
CA CYS A 23 3.94 37.92 -9.89
C CYS A 23 3.29 36.81 -9.06
N ARG A 24 2.15 37.06 -8.40
CA ARG A 24 1.33 36.01 -7.75
C ARG A 24 0.81 34.98 -8.75
N ARG A 25 0.20 35.45 -9.86
CA ARG A 25 -0.32 34.58 -10.93
C ARG A 25 0.76 33.71 -11.57
N LEU A 26 1.95 34.27 -11.76
CA LEU A 26 3.09 33.57 -12.36
C LEU A 26 3.96 32.78 -11.36
N ARG A 27 3.65 32.87 -10.05
CA ARG A 27 4.50 32.34 -8.97
C ARG A 27 5.97 32.77 -9.06
N ALA A 28 6.22 34.00 -9.52
CA ALA A 28 7.56 34.59 -9.64
C ALA A 28 7.88 35.50 -8.45
N LYS A 29 9.16 35.61 -8.07
CA LYS A 29 9.61 36.49 -6.99
C LYS A 29 9.36 37.96 -7.37
N CYS A 30 8.59 38.66 -6.55
CA CYS A 30 8.23 40.05 -6.80
C CYS A 30 9.21 40.98 -6.07
N HIS A 31 10.11 41.60 -6.82
CA HIS A 31 11.04 42.60 -6.29
C HIS A 31 10.39 43.98 -6.37
N HIS A 32 10.22 44.62 -5.22
CA HIS A 32 9.56 45.92 -5.08
C HIS A 32 10.00 46.61 -3.78
N ASP A 33 9.91 47.94 -3.75
CA ASP A 33 10.09 48.71 -2.54
C ASP A 33 8.73 49.01 -1.91
N ASN A 34 8.47 48.46 -0.72
CA ASN A 34 7.27 48.71 0.10
C ASN A 34 5.89 48.48 -0.56
N GLY A 35 5.81 47.71 -1.65
CA GLY A 35 4.55 47.34 -2.32
C GLY A 35 4.03 48.43 -3.25
N VAL A 36 4.90 49.34 -3.70
CA VAL A 36 4.58 50.38 -4.66
C VAL A 36 4.77 49.84 -6.10
N PRO A 37 3.76 49.95 -6.98
CA PRO A 37 3.92 49.60 -8.39
C PRO A 37 4.67 50.69 -9.19
N PRO A 38 5.35 50.33 -10.27
CA PRO A 38 5.50 48.97 -10.82
C PRO A 38 6.69 48.20 -10.22
N CYS A 39 6.54 46.89 -10.01
CA CYS A 39 7.63 46.04 -9.54
C CYS A 39 8.67 45.79 -10.66
N THR A 40 9.91 45.45 -10.29
CA THR A 40 11.02 45.29 -11.27
C THR A 40 10.72 44.22 -12.31
N GLY A 41 10.02 43.14 -11.91
CA GLY A 41 9.62 42.06 -12.81
C GLY A 41 8.51 42.45 -13.80
N CYS A 42 7.70 43.47 -13.49
CA CYS A 42 6.70 44.01 -14.42
C CYS A 42 7.32 45.02 -15.39
N ILE A 43 8.29 45.84 -14.93
CA ILE A 43 9.07 46.73 -15.81
C ILE A 43 9.78 45.92 -16.91
N LYS A 44 10.45 44.83 -16.53
CA LYS A 44 11.17 43.96 -17.48
C LYS A 44 10.26 43.22 -18.48
N ALA A 45 8.97 43.08 -18.16
CA ALA A 45 8.01 42.37 -19.02
C ALA A 45 7.45 43.24 -20.15
N GLY A 46 7.73 44.55 -20.14
CA GLY A 46 7.33 45.49 -21.18
C GLY A 46 6.31 46.54 -20.69
N PRO A 47 6.02 47.57 -21.52
CA PRO A 47 5.21 48.72 -21.12
C PRO A 47 3.81 48.36 -20.62
N GLN A 48 3.13 47.43 -21.29
CA GLN A 48 1.76 47.01 -20.93
C GLN A 48 1.69 46.33 -19.54
N GLU A 49 2.69 45.53 -19.19
CA GLU A 49 2.74 44.82 -17.91
C GLU A 49 3.25 45.73 -16.78
N ARG A 50 4.07 46.74 -17.12
CA ARG A 50 4.46 47.82 -16.20
C ARG A 50 3.24 48.62 -15.77
N ASP A 51 2.43 49.08 -16.72
CA ASP A 51 1.30 49.98 -16.46
C ASP A 51 0.14 49.26 -15.74
N SER A 52 0.04 47.94 -15.88
CA SER A 52 -0.97 47.10 -15.20
C SER A 52 -0.51 46.52 -13.85
N CYS A 53 0.69 46.87 -13.38
CA CYS A 53 1.21 46.38 -12.11
C CYS A 53 0.41 46.95 -10.92
N SER A 54 -0.20 46.08 -10.12
CA SER A 54 -0.96 46.48 -8.93
C SER A 54 -0.74 45.52 -7.77
N PHE A 55 -0.72 46.07 -6.56
CA PHE A 55 -0.56 45.34 -5.31
C PHE A 55 -1.90 45.20 -4.58
N PRO A 56 -2.33 43.99 -4.22
CA PRO A 56 -3.59 43.80 -3.52
C PRO A 56 -3.51 44.30 -2.06
N PRO A 57 -4.60 44.84 -1.50
CA PRO A 57 -4.66 45.25 -0.09
C PRO A 57 -4.36 44.09 0.88
N ARG A 58 -3.82 44.41 2.06
CA ARG A 58 -3.57 43.43 3.12
C ARG A 58 -4.89 42.75 3.52
N GLY A 59 -4.96 41.42 3.47
CA GLY A 59 -6.14 40.63 3.85
C GLY A 59 -7.01 40.12 2.69
N HIS A 60 -6.75 40.51 1.44
CA HIS A 60 -7.39 39.88 0.28
C HIS A 60 -6.60 38.64 -0.15
N SER A 61 -7.18 37.45 0.06
CA SER A 61 -6.56 36.16 -0.22
C SER A 61 -7.27 35.41 -1.37
N HIS A 62 -6.44 34.64 -2.10
CA HIS A 62 -6.75 33.55 -3.03
C HIS A 62 -7.25 33.80 -4.47
N ARG A 63 -8.10 34.78 -4.78
CA ARG A 63 -8.68 34.85 -6.16
C ARG A 63 -7.67 35.11 -7.30
N ASP A 64 -6.58 35.83 -7.07
CA ASP A 64 -5.58 36.13 -8.12
C ASP A 64 -4.71 34.91 -8.54
N ARG A 65 -4.80 33.78 -7.81
CA ARG A 65 -4.07 32.53 -8.13
C ARG A 65 -4.80 31.65 -9.16
N GLU A 66 -6.08 31.93 -9.44
CA GLU A 66 -6.94 31.04 -10.24
C GLU A 66 -6.83 31.26 -11.75
N PHE A 67 -6.32 32.40 -12.22
CA PHE A 67 -6.29 32.68 -13.66
C PHE A 67 -5.04 32.10 -14.35
N ARG A 68 -5.12 30.86 -14.83
CA ARG A 68 -4.13 30.27 -15.76
C ARG A 68 -4.56 30.58 -17.20
N ALA A 69 -4.12 31.70 -17.75
CA ALA A 69 -4.20 31.90 -19.21
C ALA A 69 -3.09 31.06 -19.89
N PRO A 70 -3.37 30.28 -20.94
CA PRO A 70 -2.36 29.49 -21.64
C PRO A 70 -1.28 30.39 -22.23
N ARG A 71 -0.02 29.98 -22.06
CA ARG A 71 1.16 30.64 -22.64
C ARG A 71 1.06 30.59 -24.17
N ARG A 72 0.72 31.71 -24.83
CA ARG A 72 0.87 31.84 -26.28
C ARG A 72 2.36 31.74 -26.62
N LYS A 73 2.75 30.72 -27.39
CA LYS A 73 4.08 30.64 -28.01
C LYS A 73 4.20 31.79 -29.02
N SER A 74 5.21 32.64 -28.86
CA SER A 74 5.58 33.67 -29.84
C SER A 74 6.15 32.98 -31.08
N LYS A 75 5.56 33.26 -32.25
CA LYS A 75 6.19 33.08 -33.56
C LYS A 75 6.57 34.49 -34.08
N THR A 76 7.86 34.75 -34.23
CA THR A 76 8.48 35.63 -35.24
C THR A 76 8.46 34.85 -36.58
N ASP A 77 8.27 35.36 -37.81
CA ASP A 77 8.28 36.70 -38.40
C ASP A 77 7.38 36.80 -39.67
N ALA A 78 6.84 38.02 -39.91
CA ALA A 78 6.49 38.73 -41.18
C ALA A 78 5.38 38.24 -42.16
N PRO A 79 4.80 39.13 -43.01
CA PRO A 79 4.41 40.55 -42.81
C PRO A 79 2.94 40.88 -43.19
N PHE A 80 2.61 42.12 -42.84
CA PHE A 80 1.36 42.89 -42.84
C PHE A 80 0.62 43.10 -44.19
N VAL A 81 -0.73 43.06 -44.17
CA VAL A 81 -1.65 43.74 -45.11
C VAL A 81 -2.91 44.23 -44.34
N PRO A 82 -3.48 45.44 -44.58
CA PRO A 82 -4.44 46.10 -43.69
C PRO A 82 -5.93 45.77 -43.95
N GLN A 83 -6.76 46.13 -42.96
CA GLN A 83 -8.20 45.84 -42.76
C GLN A 83 -9.17 46.34 -43.87
N PRO A 84 -10.50 46.01 -43.80
CA PRO A 84 -11.45 46.81 -42.99
C PRO A 84 -12.55 46.01 -42.23
N ARG A 85 -12.98 46.53 -41.07
CA ARG A 85 -14.31 46.30 -40.43
C ARG A 85 -15.37 47.21 -41.10
N PRO A 86 -16.73 47.09 -40.92
CA PRO A 86 -17.48 46.75 -39.68
C PRO A 86 -18.79 45.91 -39.94
N GLN A 87 -19.57 45.34 -38.99
CA GLN A 87 -20.59 45.94 -38.09
C GLN A 87 -21.42 44.85 -37.35
N PRO A 88 -22.29 45.21 -36.36
CA PRO A 88 -22.77 44.34 -35.27
C PRO A 88 -24.29 43.97 -35.31
N GLY A 89 -24.65 42.91 -34.57
CA GLY A 89 -26.04 42.53 -34.21
C GLY A 89 -26.04 41.06 -33.75
N SER A 90 -26.77 40.58 -32.74
CA SER A 90 -27.88 41.10 -31.96
C SER A 90 -27.91 40.34 -30.63
N ARG A 91 -28.42 41.02 -29.59
CA ARG A 91 -28.69 40.48 -28.24
C ARG A 91 -29.97 39.64 -28.23
N ARG A 92 -30.03 38.62 -27.35
CA ARG A 92 -31.17 38.15 -26.52
C ARG A 92 -30.92 36.67 -26.18
N ALA A 93 -31.34 36.10 -25.05
CA ALA A 93 -31.87 36.58 -23.78
C ALA A 93 -31.83 35.37 -22.83
N THR A 94 -31.58 35.65 -21.56
CA THR A 94 -31.59 34.78 -20.39
C THR A 94 -33.01 34.38 -19.99
N THR A 95 -33.27 33.12 -19.58
CA THR A 95 -34.23 32.66 -18.52
C THR A 95 -34.26 31.12 -18.41
N PRO A 96 -34.74 30.49 -17.30
CA PRO A 96 -33.86 29.80 -16.36
C PRO A 96 -34.11 28.28 -16.24
N ILE A 97 -33.18 27.67 -15.51
CA ILE A 97 -33.12 26.26 -15.10
C ILE A 97 -34.26 25.95 -14.12
N ILE A 98 -35.05 24.91 -14.42
CA ILE A 98 -35.93 24.22 -13.46
C ILE A 98 -35.31 22.85 -13.16
N LEU A 99 -35.26 22.56 -11.86
CA LEU A 99 -34.69 21.39 -11.21
C LEU A 99 -35.75 20.28 -11.17
N GLU A 100 -35.50 19.11 -11.74
CA GLU A 100 -36.29 17.90 -11.48
C GLU A 100 -35.41 16.70 -11.10
N THR A 101 -35.91 15.99 -10.09
CA THR A 101 -35.42 14.81 -9.38
C THR A 101 -35.23 13.56 -10.25
N PRO A 102 -34.30 12.64 -9.91
CA PRO A 102 -34.04 11.45 -10.71
C PRO A 102 -34.99 10.29 -10.35
N GLN A 103 -35.68 9.74 -11.35
CA GLN A 103 -36.44 8.50 -11.27
C GLN A 103 -35.81 7.40 -12.14
N THR A 104 -35.61 6.24 -11.50
CA THR A 104 -35.74 4.85 -11.98
C THR A 104 -35.11 4.39 -13.30
N LEU A 105 -34.20 3.43 -13.15
CA LEU A 105 -33.61 2.56 -14.15
C LEU A 105 -34.65 1.65 -14.84
N SER A 106 -34.78 1.73 -16.17
CA SER A 106 -34.98 0.60 -17.11
C SER A 106 -35.12 1.06 -18.57
N PRO A 107 -34.83 0.19 -19.57
CA PRO A 107 -34.32 0.61 -20.89
C PRO A 107 -35.36 0.51 -22.03
N ILE A 108 -35.35 1.47 -22.96
CA ILE A 108 -35.94 1.30 -24.30
C ILE A 108 -35.02 1.96 -25.33
N GLY A 109 -34.69 1.20 -26.37
CA GLY A 109 -33.74 1.57 -27.41
C GLY A 109 -34.28 2.48 -28.50
N SER A 110 -33.35 2.97 -29.32
CA SER A 110 -33.62 3.48 -30.65
C SER A 110 -32.39 3.30 -31.54
N ASN A 111 -32.61 2.60 -32.66
CA ASN A 111 -31.68 2.31 -33.72
C ASN A 111 -31.05 3.58 -34.32
N THR A 112 -29.72 3.57 -34.48
CA THR A 112 -29.04 4.37 -35.51
C THR A 112 -27.83 3.59 -36.05
N THR A 113 -27.99 3.14 -37.30
CA THR A 113 -26.97 2.92 -38.34
C THR A 113 -25.59 2.39 -37.93
N SER A 114 -25.42 1.11 -38.27
CA SER A 114 -24.21 0.29 -38.38
C SER A 114 -22.91 1.01 -38.78
N SER A 115 -21.93 0.93 -37.89
CA SER A 115 -20.55 0.54 -38.23
C SER A 115 -20.25 -0.77 -37.49
N PRO A 116 -19.79 -1.84 -38.15
CA PRO A 116 -19.31 -3.02 -37.45
C PRO A 116 -17.88 -2.74 -36.97
N GLU A 117 -17.71 -2.12 -35.80
CA GLU A 117 -16.44 -2.22 -35.08
C GLU A 117 -16.33 -3.65 -34.53
N ALA A 118 -15.77 -4.53 -35.36
CA ALA A 118 -15.49 -5.91 -35.02
C ALA A 118 -14.59 -5.97 -33.77
N HIS A 119 -15.12 -6.59 -32.71
CA HIS A 119 -14.48 -6.84 -31.42
C HIS A 119 -13.05 -7.41 -31.52
N PRO A 120 -12.00 -6.61 -31.22
CA PRO A 120 -10.64 -7.11 -30.98
C PRO A 120 -10.37 -7.30 -29.48
N SER A 121 -11.39 -7.13 -28.63
CA SER A 121 -11.19 -6.89 -27.20
C SER A 121 -10.87 -8.19 -26.43
N TRP A 122 -11.56 -9.28 -26.72
CA TRP A 122 -11.42 -10.54 -25.98
C TRP A 122 -10.22 -11.42 -26.42
N GLU A 123 -9.60 -11.12 -27.56
CA GLU A 123 -8.34 -11.76 -27.99
C GLU A 123 -7.17 -11.44 -27.05
N LEU A 124 -7.32 -10.41 -26.21
CA LEU A 124 -6.34 -10.02 -25.19
C LEU A 124 -6.30 -10.97 -23.99
N LEU A 125 -7.27 -11.90 -23.87
CA LEU A 125 -7.29 -12.86 -22.78
C LEU A 125 -6.69 -14.20 -23.20
N PRO A 126 -6.00 -14.90 -22.27
CA PRO A 126 -5.61 -16.30 -22.47
C PRO A 126 -6.85 -17.21 -22.56
N PRO A 127 -6.67 -18.52 -22.83
CA PRO A 127 -7.73 -19.51 -22.76
C PRO A 127 -8.57 -19.40 -21.48
N HIS A 128 -9.85 -19.75 -21.60
CA HIS A 128 -10.86 -19.51 -20.56
C HIS A 128 -10.51 -20.19 -19.22
N ASP A 129 -9.98 -21.40 -19.28
CA ASP A 129 -9.52 -22.18 -18.13
C ASP A 129 -8.42 -21.44 -17.34
N GLU A 130 -7.50 -20.78 -18.03
CA GLU A 130 -6.42 -20.00 -17.41
C GLU A 130 -6.92 -18.68 -16.85
N VAL A 131 -7.91 -18.04 -17.48
CA VAL A 131 -8.60 -16.87 -16.90
C VAL A 131 -9.30 -17.27 -15.61
N VAL A 132 -10.00 -18.41 -15.60
CA VAL A 132 -10.67 -18.95 -14.41
C VAL A 132 -9.67 -19.29 -13.32
N GLU A 133 -8.53 -19.92 -13.65
CA GLU A 133 -7.45 -20.21 -12.71
C GLU A 133 -6.89 -18.91 -12.11
N GLY A 134 -6.54 -17.93 -12.95
CA GLY A 134 -6.03 -16.64 -12.49
C GLY A 134 -7.02 -15.88 -11.61
N CYS A 135 -8.32 -16.00 -11.88
CA CYS A 135 -9.35 -15.47 -11.00
C CYS A 135 -9.40 -16.23 -9.66
N LYS A 136 -9.35 -17.57 -9.67
CA LYS A 136 -9.32 -18.37 -8.43
C LYS A 136 -8.12 -18.01 -7.54
N ILE A 137 -6.93 -17.93 -8.13
CA ILE A 137 -5.69 -17.55 -7.44
C ILE A 137 -5.78 -16.16 -6.81
N PHE A 138 -6.49 -15.22 -7.45
CA PHE A 138 -6.73 -13.89 -6.88
C PHE A 138 -7.42 -13.95 -5.51
N TRP A 139 -8.42 -14.82 -5.32
CA TRP A 139 -9.14 -14.92 -4.04
C TRP A 139 -8.44 -15.81 -3.02
N THR A 140 -7.78 -16.88 -3.46
CA THR A 140 -7.11 -17.81 -2.53
C THR A 140 -5.84 -17.21 -1.97
N SER A 141 -5.13 -16.41 -2.76
CA SER A 141 -3.75 -16.03 -2.45
C SER A 141 -3.56 -14.54 -2.16
N LEU A 142 -4.55 -13.67 -2.43
CA LEU A 142 -4.39 -12.21 -2.31
C LEU A 142 -5.54 -11.52 -1.57
N ILE A 143 -6.79 -11.70 -2.01
CA ILE A 143 -7.95 -10.99 -1.45
C ILE A 143 -9.03 -12.00 -1.04
N GLN A 144 -8.91 -12.56 0.17
CA GLN A 144 -9.87 -13.51 0.73
C GLN A 144 -11.17 -12.84 1.16
N VAL A 145 -11.08 -11.67 1.82
CA VAL A 145 -12.20 -10.78 2.09
C VAL A 145 -12.09 -9.58 1.16
N GLY A 146 -13.11 -9.37 0.34
CA GLY A 146 -13.08 -8.35 -0.71
C GLY A 146 -14.46 -8.06 -1.25
N PHE A 147 -14.52 -7.23 -2.29
CA PHE A 147 -15.78 -6.77 -2.86
C PHE A 147 -16.41 -7.72 -3.89
N ILE A 148 -15.66 -8.69 -4.46
CA ILE A 148 -16.19 -9.53 -5.54
C ILE A 148 -16.95 -10.74 -4.95
N PRO A 149 -18.22 -10.97 -5.32
CA PRO A 149 -18.94 -12.19 -4.96
C PRO A 149 -18.40 -13.37 -5.79
N LYS A 150 -17.41 -14.09 -5.23
CA LYS A 150 -16.55 -15.07 -5.92
C LYS A 150 -17.32 -16.06 -6.80
N ARG A 151 -18.33 -16.73 -6.22
CA ARG A 151 -19.11 -17.77 -6.93
C ARG A 151 -19.95 -17.19 -8.06
N LEU A 152 -20.64 -16.07 -7.81
CA LEU A 152 -21.46 -15.40 -8.83
C LEU A 152 -20.59 -14.86 -9.97
N PHE A 153 -19.39 -14.35 -9.67
CA PHE A 153 -18.46 -13.90 -10.69
C PHE A 153 -17.97 -15.07 -11.56
N LEU A 154 -17.56 -16.20 -10.96
CA LEU A 154 -17.13 -17.38 -11.71
C LEU A 154 -18.26 -18.00 -12.55
N GLU A 155 -19.49 -17.99 -12.04
CA GLU A 155 -20.67 -18.41 -12.78
C GLU A 155 -20.92 -17.50 -13.99
N ARG A 156 -20.91 -16.17 -13.79
CA ARG A 156 -21.02 -15.19 -14.89
C ARG A 156 -19.91 -15.37 -15.91
N LEU A 157 -18.67 -15.56 -15.47
CA LEU A 157 -17.51 -15.76 -16.35
C LEU A 157 -17.66 -17.04 -17.19
N SER A 158 -18.34 -18.06 -16.67
CA SER A 158 -18.56 -19.33 -17.37
C SER A 158 -19.77 -19.27 -18.32
N LYS A 159 -20.87 -18.65 -17.90
CA LYS A 159 -22.15 -18.65 -18.65
C LYS A 159 -22.30 -17.49 -19.62
N ASP A 160 -21.86 -16.29 -19.22
CA ASP A 160 -21.99 -15.06 -19.99
C ASP A 160 -20.80 -14.13 -19.73
N ARG A 161 -19.64 -14.51 -20.26
CA ARG A 161 -18.41 -13.71 -20.15
C ARG A 161 -18.58 -12.30 -20.73
N SER A 162 -19.47 -12.13 -21.71
CA SER A 162 -19.71 -10.83 -22.35
C SER A 162 -20.37 -9.82 -21.42
N SER A 163 -21.04 -10.30 -20.35
CA SER A 163 -21.60 -9.46 -19.29
C SER A 163 -20.56 -8.83 -18.36
N ILE A 164 -19.29 -9.24 -18.43
CA ILE A 164 -18.22 -8.76 -17.55
C ILE A 164 -17.32 -7.84 -18.37
N SER A 165 -17.00 -6.65 -17.85
CA SER A 165 -16.04 -5.78 -18.51
C SER A 165 -14.68 -6.46 -18.67
N LEU A 166 -14.17 -6.45 -19.89
CA LEU A 166 -12.81 -6.88 -20.19
C LEU A 166 -11.78 -6.12 -19.34
N PHE A 167 -11.98 -4.82 -19.13
CA PHE A 167 -11.09 -4.01 -18.29
C PHE A 167 -11.04 -4.55 -16.86
N PHE A 168 -12.16 -5.04 -16.34
CA PHE A 168 -12.21 -5.64 -15.01
C PHE A 168 -11.45 -6.96 -14.94
N ILE A 169 -11.65 -7.87 -15.92
CA ILE A 169 -10.91 -9.14 -15.96
C ILE A 169 -9.40 -8.90 -16.10
N LEU A 170 -8.98 -8.02 -17.01
CA LEU A 170 -7.56 -7.66 -17.16
C LEU A 170 -6.99 -7.08 -15.87
N SER A 171 -7.78 -6.32 -15.11
CA SER A 171 -7.35 -5.73 -13.83
C SER A 171 -7.24 -6.79 -12.72
N ILE A 172 -8.11 -7.81 -12.69
CA ILE A 172 -7.96 -8.97 -11.80
C ILE A 172 -6.67 -9.73 -12.14
N LEU A 173 -6.46 -10.07 -13.41
CA LEU A 173 -5.29 -10.82 -13.86
C LEU A 173 -3.97 -10.02 -13.68
N SER A 174 -4.03 -8.69 -13.77
CA SER A 174 -2.90 -7.80 -13.45
C SER A 174 -2.34 -8.02 -12.04
N VAL A 175 -3.20 -8.44 -11.11
CA VAL A 175 -2.85 -8.70 -9.72
C VAL A 175 -2.42 -10.16 -9.52
N SER A 176 -3.15 -11.12 -10.10
CA SER A 176 -2.96 -12.55 -9.83
C SER A 176 -2.06 -13.33 -10.78
N ALA A 177 -1.78 -12.82 -12.00
CA ALA A 177 -1.06 -13.58 -13.01
C ALA A 177 0.34 -14.02 -12.57
N ARG A 178 1.02 -13.22 -11.75
CA ARG A 178 2.35 -13.53 -11.19
C ARG A 178 2.36 -14.71 -10.21
N PHE A 179 1.18 -15.16 -9.76
CA PHE A 179 0.99 -16.29 -8.85
C PHE A 179 0.25 -17.46 -9.53
N THR A 180 -0.04 -17.35 -10.84
CA THR A 180 -0.87 -18.32 -11.56
C THR A 180 0.03 -19.21 -12.42
N PRO A 181 0.25 -20.49 -12.08
CA PRO A 181 1.20 -21.36 -12.78
C PRO A 181 1.00 -21.44 -14.30
N SER A 182 -0.24 -21.55 -14.79
CA SER A 182 -0.53 -21.58 -16.23
C SER A 182 -0.12 -20.29 -16.94
N LEU A 183 -0.37 -19.13 -16.31
CA LEU A 183 -0.01 -17.82 -16.86
C LEU A 183 1.50 -17.58 -16.80
N ILE A 184 2.18 -18.01 -15.73
CA ILE A 184 3.64 -17.96 -15.65
C ILE A 184 4.25 -18.78 -16.80
N ARG A 185 3.76 -20.00 -17.04
CA ARG A 185 4.22 -20.85 -18.15
C ARG A 185 3.99 -20.20 -19.51
N ARG A 186 2.87 -19.49 -19.69
CA ARG A 186 2.51 -18.82 -20.95
C ARG A 186 3.41 -17.63 -21.27
N TYR A 187 3.62 -16.78 -20.27
CA TYR A 187 4.29 -15.50 -20.44
C TYR A 187 5.76 -15.55 -20.03
N GLY A 188 6.28 -16.75 -19.72
CA GLY A 188 7.68 -17.03 -19.44
C GLY A 188 8.04 -16.97 -17.96
N ASP A 189 7.71 -15.87 -17.30
CA ASP A 189 8.02 -15.63 -15.89
C ASP A 189 6.92 -14.83 -15.17
N CYS A 190 7.02 -14.76 -13.84
CA CYS A 190 6.03 -14.10 -12.98
C CYS A 190 5.90 -12.59 -13.26
N SER A 191 6.99 -11.91 -13.64
CA SER A 191 6.99 -10.47 -13.94
C SER A 191 6.34 -10.22 -15.30
N SER A 192 6.76 -10.96 -16.32
CA SER A 192 6.23 -10.89 -17.68
C SER A 192 4.73 -11.19 -17.74
N ALA A 193 4.26 -12.16 -16.95
CA ALA A 193 2.84 -12.47 -16.82
C ALA A 193 2.02 -11.28 -16.30
N GLY A 194 2.45 -10.65 -15.19
CA GLY A 194 1.78 -9.46 -14.64
C GLY A 194 1.84 -8.25 -15.58
N ASP A 195 3.01 -7.99 -16.17
CA ASP A 195 3.27 -6.88 -17.10
C ASP A 195 2.33 -6.89 -18.30
N TYR A 196 2.05 -8.09 -18.83
CA TYR A 196 1.12 -8.25 -19.94
C TYR A 196 -0.24 -7.63 -19.59
N PHE A 197 -0.88 -8.10 -18.51
CA PHE A 197 -2.22 -7.65 -18.15
C PHE A 197 -2.26 -6.18 -17.73
N ILE A 198 -1.25 -5.69 -16.99
CA ILE A 198 -1.18 -4.28 -16.57
C ILE A 198 -1.09 -3.36 -17.78
N ARG A 199 -0.28 -3.72 -18.77
CA ARG A 199 -0.14 -2.95 -20.02
C ARG A 199 -1.45 -2.89 -20.79
N HIS A 200 -2.16 -4.01 -20.89
CA HIS A 200 -3.44 -4.07 -21.61
C HIS A 200 -4.57 -3.36 -20.86
N ALA A 201 -4.70 -3.55 -19.54
CA ALA A 201 -5.66 -2.82 -18.71
C ALA A 201 -5.41 -1.29 -18.78
N SER A 202 -4.15 -0.86 -18.74
CA SER A 202 -3.79 0.57 -18.80
C SER A 202 -4.24 1.26 -20.09
N ARG A 203 -4.33 0.53 -21.21
CA ARG A 203 -4.83 1.08 -22.49
C ARG A 203 -6.33 1.34 -22.48
N LEU A 204 -7.09 0.65 -21.62
CA LEU A 204 -8.54 0.78 -21.51
C LEU A 204 -8.99 1.87 -20.52
N VAL A 205 -8.08 2.41 -19.70
CA VAL A 205 -8.40 3.46 -18.70
C VAL A 205 -9.10 4.67 -19.34
N GLY A 206 -8.69 5.07 -20.54
CA GLY A 206 -9.29 6.20 -21.25
C GLY A 206 -10.77 6.00 -21.62
N GLN A 207 -11.21 4.74 -21.77
CA GLN A 207 -12.59 4.40 -22.11
C GLN A 207 -13.52 4.48 -20.90
N VAL A 208 -13.00 4.19 -19.70
CA VAL A 208 -13.80 4.14 -18.46
C VAL A 208 -13.76 5.43 -17.63
N LEU A 209 -12.86 6.37 -17.96
CA LEU A 209 -12.52 7.54 -17.14
C LEU A 209 -13.74 8.41 -16.73
N TYR A 210 -14.74 8.50 -17.60
CA TYR A 210 -15.93 9.34 -17.38
C TYR A 210 -17.21 8.54 -17.08
N GLU A 211 -17.07 7.25 -16.83
CA GLU A 211 -18.18 6.34 -16.53
C GLU A 211 -18.08 5.83 -15.09
N PRO A 212 -18.61 6.59 -14.10
CA PRO A 212 -18.61 6.17 -12.72
C PRO A 212 -19.56 4.98 -12.54
N THR A 213 -19.00 3.77 -12.58
CA THR A 213 -19.71 2.51 -12.28
C THR A 213 -18.96 1.75 -11.20
N LEU A 214 -19.67 0.88 -10.49
CA LEU A 214 -19.05 0.07 -9.44
C LEU A 214 -17.94 -0.83 -9.99
N GLU A 215 -18.16 -1.43 -11.16
CA GLU A 215 -17.17 -2.29 -11.83
C GLU A 215 -15.93 -1.49 -12.28
N ASN A 216 -16.10 -0.27 -12.81
CA ASN A 216 -14.95 0.58 -13.18
C ASN A 216 -14.13 1.02 -11.95
N ILE A 217 -14.80 1.33 -10.83
CA ILE A 217 -14.13 1.63 -9.55
C ILE A 217 -13.27 0.45 -9.11
N GLN A 218 -13.85 -0.75 -9.11
CA GLN A 218 -13.18 -1.99 -8.70
C GLN A 218 -11.99 -2.31 -9.62
N ALA A 219 -12.17 -2.18 -10.94
CA ALA A 219 -11.11 -2.41 -11.92
C ALA A 219 -9.95 -1.41 -11.78
N LEU A 220 -10.25 -0.10 -11.64
CA LEU A 220 -9.24 0.93 -11.42
C LEU A 220 -8.47 0.72 -10.11
N PHE A 221 -9.14 0.30 -9.04
CA PHE A 221 -8.50 -0.08 -7.79
C PHE A 221 -7.51 -1.23 -8.00
N LEU A 222 -7.92 -2.31 -8.66
CA LEU A 222 -7.07 -3.47 -8.91
C LEU A 222 -5.88 -3.13 -9.80
N LEU A 223 -6.09 -2.34 -10.86
CA LEU A 223 -5.00 -1.85 -11.70
C LEU A 223 -4.04 -0.96 -10.90
N ALA A 224 -4.55 -0.08 -10.05
CA ALA A 224 -3.73 0.76 -9.18
C ALA A 224 -2.89 -0.08 -8.21
N LEU A 225 -3.47 -1.14 -7.63
CA LEU A 225 -2.76 -2.09 -6.77
C LEU A 225 -1.66 -2.84 -7.54
N ALA A 226 -1.95 -3.27 -8.75
CA ALA A 226 -1.01 -3.98 -9.60
C ALA A 226 0.18 -3.09 -10.02
N GLN A 227 -0.10 -1.82 -10.40
CA GLN A 227 0.92 -0.82 -10.74
C GLN A 227 1.75 -0.40 -9.52
N TYR A 228 1.09 -0.28 -8.35
CA TYR A 228 1.79 -0.04 -7.08
C TYR A 228 2.79 -1.17 -6.82
N ALA A 229 2.33 -2.40 -7.01
CA ALA A 229 3.15 -3.58 -6.84
C ALA A 229 4.35 -3.64 -7.82
N GLN A 230 4.26 -2.97 -8.98
CA GLN A 230 5.38 -2.83 -9.93
C GLN A 230 6.28 -1.62 -9.67
N GLY A 231 5.97 -0.81 -8.66
CA GLY A 231 6.71 0.42 -8.38
C GLY A 231 6.28 1.62 -9.22
N ASP A 232 5.27 1.51 -10.09
CA ASP A 232 4.71 2.65 -10.83
C ASP A 232 3.70 3.44 -9.97
N ARG A 233 4.26 4.20 -9.04
CA ARG A 233 3.51 5.00 -8.07
C ARG A 233 2.64 6.07 -8.71
N THR A 234 3.11 6.67 -9.81
CA THR A 234 2.40 7.80 -10.42
C THR A 234 1.11 7.30 -11.06
N ARG A 235 1.19 6.21 -11.85
CA ARG A 235 -0.03 5.63 -12.45
C ARG A 235 -0.93 5.02 -11.40
N SER A 236 -0.36 4.33 -10.42
CA SER A 236 -1.11 3.78 -9.30
C SER A 236 -1.89 4.86 -8.55
N SER A 237 -1.23 5.95 -8.14
CA SER A 237 -1.86 7.05 -7.42
C SER A 237 -2.94 7.75 -8.25
N MET A 238 -2.72 7.94 -9.56
CA MET A 238 -3.74 8.52 -10.44
C MET A 238 -4.97 7.61 -10.58
N ASN A 239 -4.78 6.32 -10.83
CA ASN A 239 -5.86 5.36 -10.96
C ASN A 239 -6.64 5.19 -9.65
N MET A 240 -5.94 5.16 -8.51
CA MET A 240 -6.56 5.19 -7.18
C MET A 240 -7.41 6.46 -6.99
N GLY A 241 -6.86 7.63 -7.32
CA GLY A 241 -7.58 8.90 -7.23
C GLY A 241 -8.84 8.95 -8.10
N ILE A 242 -8.82 8.33 -9.29
CA ILE A 242 -10.01 8.20 -10.14
C ILE A 242 -11.05 7.29 -9.46
N ALA A 243 -10.64 6.12 -8.96
CA ALA A 243 -11.54 5.20 -8.27
C ALA A 243 -12.20 5.84 -7.03
N VAL A 244 -11.41 6.54 -6.20
CA VAL A 244 -11.90 7.32 -5.05
C VAL A 244 -12.90 8.38 -5.48
N ARG A 245 -12.59 9.13 -6.55
CA ARG A 245 -13.48 10.18 -7.07
C ARG A 245 -14.80 9.60 -7.57
N MET A 246 -14.77 8.49 -8.29
CA MET A 246 -15.96 7.77 -8.73
C MET A 246 -16.79 7.25 -7.55
N ALA A 247 -16.16 6.68 -6.52
CA ALA A 247 -16.85 6.25 -5.30
C ALA A 247 -17.53 7.42 -4.56
N GLY A 248 -16.90 8.59 -4.55
CA GLY A 248 -17.50 9.84 -4.06
C GLY A 248 -18.73 10.29 -4.86
N ILE A 249 -18.65 10.21 -6.20
CA ILE A 249 -19.78 10.53 -7.11
C ILE A 249 -20.96 9.57 -6.85
N LEU A 250 -20.68 8.28 -6.68
CA LEU A 250 -21.69 7.26 -6.35
C LEU A 250 -22.11 7.27 -4.87
N ARG A 251 -21.56 8.19 -4.06
CA ARG A 251 -21.87 8.37 -2.62
C ARG A 251 -21.70 7.08 -1.79
N LEU A 252 -20.73 6.24 -2.13
CA LEU A 252 -20.52 4.98 -1.39
C LEU A 252 -20.08 5.19 0.07
N HIS A 253 -19.60 6.39 0.42
CA HIS A 253 -19.27 6.76 1.81
C HIS A 253 -20.50 7.03 2.70
N ARG A 254 -21.71 7.00 2.14
CA ARG A 254 -22.97 7.36 2.80
C ARG A 254 -23.82 6.12 3.08
N GLU A 255 -24.24 5.93 4.32
CA GLU A 255 -25.12 4.80 4.71
C GLU A 255 -26.44 4.81 3.95
N GLU A 256 -26.93 6.01 3.62
CA GLU A 256 -28.16 6.27 2.90
C GLU A 256 -28.17 5.62 1.50
N THR A 257 -26.99 5.35 0.93
CA THR A 257 -26.82 4.66 -0.37
C THR A 257 -27.18 3.18 -0.29
N TYR A 258 -27.23 2.59 0.91
CA TYR A 258 -27.40 1.16 1.13
C TYR A 258 -28.78 0.78 1.69
N ILE A 259 -29.72 1.72 1.72
CA ILE A 259 -31.09 1.47 2.19
C ILE A 259 -31.80 0.60 1.15
N LEU A 260 -32.21 -0.60 1.58
CA LEU A 260 -32.90 -1.58 0.75
C LEU A 260 -34.41 -1.64 1.09
N PRO A 261 -35.29 -1.98 0.13
CA PRO A 261 -36.71 -2.25 0.42
C PRO A 261 -36.92 -3.46 1.35
N GLU A 262 -38.08 -3.56 2.00
CA GLU A 262 -38.41 -4.67 2.91
C GLU A 262 -38.39 -6.06 2.24
N HIS A 263 -38.72 -6.13 0.96
CA HIS A 263 -38.71 -7.36 0.15
C HIS A 263 -37.60 -7.35 -0.90
N VAL A 264 -36.37 -7.09 -0.45
CA VAL A 264 -35.20 -7.09 -1.33
C VAL A 264 -34.88 -8.49 -1.83
N SER A 265 -34.50 -8.61 -3.11
CA SER A 265 -33.99 -9.86 -3.67
C SER A 265 -32.59 -10.18 -3.13
N THR A 266 -32.19 -11.45 -3.20
CA THR A 266 -30.83 -11.88 -2.82
C THR A 266 -29.77 -11.15 -3.64
N ASP A 267 -30.03 -10.94 -4.94
CA ASP A 267 -29.09 -10.29 -5.85
C ASP A 267 -28.90 -8.82 -5.47
N GLU A 268 -29.97 -8.08 -5.20
CA GLU A 268 -29.89 -6.68 -4.74
C GLU A 268 -29.15 -6.55 -3.41
N ALA A 269 -29.37 -7.47 -2.47
CA ALA A 269 -28.64 -7.51 -1.21
C ALA A 269 -27.13 -7.72 -1.42
N VAL A 270 -26.75 -8.64 -2.31
CA VAL A 270 -25.35 -8.86 -2.70
C VAL A 270 -24.75 -7.63 -3.38
N GLN A 271 -25.48 -6.99 -4.31
CA GLN A 271 -24.98 -5.78 -4.98
C GLN A 271 -24.75 -4.63 -3.99
N SER A 272 -25.66 -4.44 -3.03
CA SER A 272 -25.52 -3.43 -1.97
C SER A 272 -24.30 -3.71 -1.09
N GLU A 273 -24.10 -4.96 -0.66
CA GLU A 273 -22.93 -5.34 0.14
C GLU A 273 -21.63 -5.24 -0.67
N MET A 274 -21.64 -5.60 -1.96
CA MET A 274 -20.50 -5.42 -2.86
C MET A 274 -20.10 -3.95 -2.95
N ALA A 275 -21.06 -3.03 -3.10
CA ALA A 275 -20.81 -1.59 -3.14
C ALA A 275 -20.21 -1.06 -1.81
N ARG A 276 -20.71 -1.55 -0.68
CA ARG A 276 -20.18 -1.23 0.66
C ARG A 276 -18.76 -1.71 0.84
N ARG A 277 -18.47 -2.96 0.46
CA ARG A 277 -17.13 -3.55 0.51
C ARG A 277 -16.17 -2.80 -0.42
N THR A 278 -16.59 -2.37 -1.60
CA THR A 278 -15.77 -1.55 -2.50
C THR A 278 -15.35 -0.24 -1.85
N PHE A 279 -16.28 0.47 -1.18
CA PHE A 279 -15.93 1.69 -0.44
C PHE A 279 -14.88 1.43 0.64
N TRP A 280 -15.10 0.42 1.48
CA TRP A 280 -14.20 0.12 2.60
C TRP A 280 -12.84 -0.42 2.19
N VAL A 281 -12.72 -1.02 1.00
CA VAL A 281 -11.44 -1.42 0.40
C VAL A 281 -10.67 -0.22 -0.18
N LEU A 282 -11.36 0.83 -0.64
CA LEU A 282 -10.75 2.07 -1.15
C LEU A 282 -10.29 3.01 -0.05
N GLU A 283 -11.18 3.29 0.92
CA GLU A 283 -10.70 3.64 2.26
C GLU A 283 -9.85 2.45 2.77
N THR A 284 -9.13 2.44 3.88
CA THR A 284 -8.21 1.33 4.24
C THR A 284 -6.96 1.20 3.37
N GLN A 285 -7.05 1.20 2.04
CA GLN A 285 -5.87 1.16 1.18
C GLN A 285 -4.94 2.36 1.45
N ASP A 286 -5.52 3.53 1.74
CA ASP A 286 -4.76 4.71 2.17
C ASP A 286 -4.16 4.56 3.58
N HIS A 287 -4.80 3.79 4.46
CA HIS A 287 -4.23 3.46 5.77
C HIS A 287 -3.00 2.54 5.66
N LEU A 288 -3.01 1.61 4.72
CA LEU A 288 -1.87 0.70 4.46
C LEU A 288 -0.67 1.43 3.84
N HIS A 289 -0.92 2.49 3.07
CA HIS A 289 0.09 3.26 2.32
C HIS A 289 0.27 4.69 2.84
N SER A 290 0.03 4.90 4.14
CA SER A 290 0.05 6.21 4.80
C SER A 290 1.46 6.83 4.83
N GLY A 291 1.88 7.41 3.71
CA GLY A 291 3.00 8.36 3.67
C GLY A 291 2.64 9.66 4.40
N HIS A 292 3.63 10.32 5.00
CA HIS A 292 3.48 11.54 5.83
C HIS A 292 2.69 12.70 5.18
N ALA A 293 2.51 12.69 3.85
CA ALA A 293 1.87 13.75 3.07
C ALA A 293 0.63 13.31 2.27
N SER A 294 0.14 12.06 2.41
CA SER A 294 -1.07 11.64 1.67
C SER A 294 -2.33 12.13 2.40
N PRO A 295 -3.18 12.97 1.77
CA PRO A 295 -4.45 13.35 2.36
C PRO A 295 -5.38 12.12 2.45
N LEU A 296 -6.21 12.07 3.49
CA LEU A 296 -7.30 11.09 3.55
C LEU A 296 -8.26 11.30 2.37
N PRO A 297 -8.79 10.22 1.77
CA PRO A 297 -9.62 10.30 0.58
C PRO A 297 -10.99 10.89 0.90
N PHE A 298 -11.51 10.56 2.10
CA PHE A 298 -12.75 11.07 2.66
C PHE A 298 -12.47 11.57 4.08
N ALA A 299 -13.10 12.68 4.48
CA ALA A 299 -13.02 13.11 5.87
C ALA A 299 -13.80 12.13 6.74
N PRO A 300 -13.29 11.68 7.90
CA PRO A 300 -14.02 10.76 8.78
C PRO A 300 -15.41 11.28 9.18
N SER A 301 -15.55 12.60 9.33
CA SER A 301 -16.81 13.29 9.63
C SER A 301 -17.83 13.25 8.49
N ASP A 302 -17.44 12.85 7.29
CA ASP A 302 -18.34 12.64 6.14
C ASP A 302 -18.78 11.18 5.96
N ILE A 303 -18.13 10.22 6.64
CA ILE A 303 -18.39 8.79 6.47
C ILE A 303 -19.53 8.36 7.39
N THR A 304 -20.72 8.14 6.82
CA THR A 304 -21.85 7.52 7.54
C THR A 304 -21.95 6.02 7.29
N ALA A 305 -21.30 5.50 6.25
CA ALA A 305 -21.32 4.07 5.93
C ALA A 305 -20.84 3.19 7.11
N LEU A 306 -21.58 2.12 7.39
CA LEU A 306 -21.24 1.06 8.36
C LEU A 306 -20.33 -0.01 7.74
N LEU A 307 -19.62 -0.76 8.60
CA LEU A 307 -18.64 -1.77 8.21
C LEU A 307 -19.27 -2.99 7.50
N PRO A 308 -18.50 -3.73 6.68
CA PRO A 308 -18.98 -4.89 5.92
C PRO A 308 -19.49 -6.05 6.77
N SER A 309 -20.34 -6.88 6.17
CA SER A 309 -20.90 -8.10 6.78
C SER A 309 -19.92 -9.27 6.74
N ASP A 310 -20.24 -10.35 7.44
CA ASP A 310 -19.52 -11.63 7.33
C ASP A 310 -19.59 -12.20 5.91
N GLU A 311 -18.61 -13.04 5.56
CA GLU A 311 -18.53 -13.66 4.22
C GLU A 311 -19.72 -14.58 3.94
N SER A 312 -20.25 -15.25 4.96
CA SER A 312 -21.47 -16.05 4.85
C SER A 312 -22.67 -15.20 4.42
N ASP A 313 -22.90 -14.07 5.08
CA ASP A 313 -24.01 -13.17 4.73
C ASP A 313 -23.86 -12.63 3.31
N PHE A 314 -22.64 -12.28 2.90
CA PHE A 314 -22.38 -11.84 1.53
C PHE A 314 -22.62 -12.97 0.50
N ALA A 315 -22.19 -14.19 0.78
CA ALA A 315 -22.36 -15.33 -0.11
C ALA A 315 -23.83 -15.76 -0.27
N PHE A 316 -24.64 -15.61 0.77
CA PHE A 316 -26.07 -15.97 0.77
C PHE A 316 -27.01 -14.79 0.47
N GLY A 317 -26.48 -13.58 0.23
CA GLY A 317 -27.29 -12.39 0.00
C GLY A 317 -28.16 -12.00 1.20
N ARG A 318 -27.65 -12.17 2.42
CA ARG A 318 -28.36 -11.83 3.66
C ARG A 318 -27.98 -10.43 4.13
N VAL A 319 -28.98 -9.62 4.47
CA VAL A 319 -28.76 -8.32 5.10
C VAL A 319 -28.58 -8.53 6.61
N PRO A 320 -27.42 -8.18 7.20
CA PRO A 320 -27.19 -8.33 8.63
C PRO A 320 -28.08 -7.38 9.41
N LYS A 321 -28.57 -7.84 10.57
CA LYS A 321 -29.45 -7.05 11.45
C LYS A 321 -28.76 -5.83 12.05
N GLN A 322 -27.46 -5.93 12.29
CA GLN A 322 -26.63 -4.88 12.85
C GLN A 322 -25.26 -4.89 12.17
N ARG A 323 -24.65 -3.71 12.07
CA ARG A 323 -23.30 -3.53 11.51
C ARG A 323 -22.50 -2.65 12.44
N ALA A 324 -21.20 -2.94 12.52
CA ALA A 324 -20.27 -2.12 13.28
C ALA A 324 -19.99 -0.79 12.57
N ALA A 325 -19.54 0.21 13.32
CA ALA A 325 -19.06 1.47 12.79
C ALA A 325 -17.57 1.62 13.09
N LEU A 326 -16.80 2.17 12.15
CA LEU A 326 -15.39 2.45 12.41
C LEU A 326 -15.26 3.66 13.35
N ALA A 327 -14.47 3.53 14.41
CA ALA A 327 -14.24 4.61 15.36
C ALA A 327 -13.73 5.89 14.67
N GLY A 328 -14.21 7.05 15.11
CA GLY A 328 -13.87 8.36 14.53
C GLY A 328 -14.64 8.75 13.27
N THR A 329 -15.49 7.87 12.73
CA THR A 329 -16.39 8.22 11.62
C THR A 329 -17.68 8.89 12.11
N LYS A 330 -18.41 9.55 11.19
CA LYS A 330 -19.72 10.13 11.52
C LYS A 330 -20.71 9.07 12.02
N ALA A 331 -20.64 7.85 11.48
CA ALA A 331 -21.46 6.74 11.93
C ALA A 331 -21.23 6.42 13.42
N ALA A 332 -19.96 6.39 13.84
CA ALA A 332 -19.58 6.16 15.24
C ALA A 332 -19.99 7.32 16.16
N GLU A 333 -19.94 8.57 15.69
CA GLU A 333 -20.47 9.72 16.45
C GLU A 333 -21.98 9.62 16.69
N LEU A 334 -22.74 9.19 15.67
CA LEU A 334 -24.20 9.05 15.74
C LEU A 334 -24.63 7.87 16.62
N ASN A 335 -23.87 6.77 16.60
CA ASN A 335 -24.14 5.62 17.45
C ASN A 335 -22.83 4.98 17.96
N PRO A 336 -22.29 5.47 19.09
CA PRO A 336 -21.02 5.00 19.63
C PRO A 336 -21.00 3.52 20.00
N GLN A 337 -22.15 2.91 20.29
CA GLN A 337 -22.22 1.48 20.65
C GLN A 337 -21.83 0.55 19.49
N LEU A 338 -21.88 1.05 18.25
CA LEU A 338 -21.52 0.26 17.07
C LEU A 338 -20.00 0.04 16.93
N THR A 339 -19.16 0.77 17.66
CA THR A 339 -17.69 0.59 17.59
C THR A 339 -17.19 -0.60 18.40
N SER A 340 -18.01 -1.15 19.30
CA SER A 340 -17.66 -2.28 20.16
C SER A 340 -18.60 -3.47 19.94
N LEU A 341 -19.21 -3.57 18.76
CA LEU A 341 -20.22 -4.59 18.46
C LEU A 341 -19.58 -6.00 18.48
N PRO A 342 -20.04 -6.94 19.33
CA PRO A 342 -19.47 -8.30 19.40
C PRO A 342 -19.76 -9.13 18.14
N SER A 343 -20.86 -8.84 17.45
CA SER A 343 -21.26 -9.52 16.22
C SER A 343 -20.59 -8.96 14.96
N ARG A 344 -19.57 -8.11 15.09
CA ARG A 344 -18.86 -7.56 13.94
C ARG A 344 -18.17 -8.66 13.14
N SER A 345 -18.06 -8.46 11.84
CA SER A 345 -17.46 -9.45 10.94
C SER A 345 -15.94 -9.49 11.06
N LEU A 346 -15.32 -10.57 10.57
CA LEU A 346 -13.86 -10.64 10.46
C LEU A 346 -13.34 -9.48 9.59
N PHE A 347 -14.06 -9.15 8.52
CA PHE A 347 -13.68 -8.04 7.63
C PHE A 347 -13.77 -6.68 8.34
N ALA A 348 -14.82 -6.44 9.14
CA ALA A 348 -14.92 -5.24 9.97
C ALA A 348 -13.71 -5.11 10.92
N THR A 349 -13.31 -6.21 11.55
CA THR A 349 -12.14 -6.24 12.46
C THR A 349 -10.83 -5.98 11.72
N LEU A 350 -10.69 -6.48 10.49
CA LEU A 350 -9.53 -6.20 9.63
C LEU A 350 -9.43 -4.71 9.28
N LEU A 351 -10.56 -4.07 8.96
CA LEU A 351 -10.61 -2.63 8.66
C LEU A 351 -10.26 -1.78 9.89
N GLU A 352 -10.73 -2.18 11.08
CA GLU A 352 -10.34 -1.55 12.35
C GLU A 352 -8.81 -1.67 12.59
N ALA A 353 -8.25 -2.87 12.43
CA ALA A 353 -6.82 -3.11 12.60
C ALA A 353 -5.97 -2.26 11.64
N HIS A 354 -6.41 -2.12 10.38
CA HIS A 354 -5.76 -1.25 9.41
C HIS A 354 -5.91 0.25 9.74
N SER A 355 -7.05 0.69 10.28
CA SER A 355 -7.21 2.07 10.75
C SER A 355 -6.22 2.40 11.88
N HIS A 356 -6.05 1.48 12.82
CA HIS A 356 -5.02 1.58 13.86
C HIS A 356 -3.61 1.63 13.27
N TRP A 357 -3.32 0.78 12.27
CA TRP A 357 -2.05 0.83 11.53
C TRP A 357 -1.79 2.20 10.91
N GLY A 358 -2.76 2.78 10.23
CA GLY A 358 -2.59 4.12 9.65
C GLY A 358 -2.27 5.18 10.71
N ASN A 359 -2.86 5.10 11.90
CA ASN A 359 -2.56 6.01 13.01
C ASN A 359 -1.13 5.83 13.55
N VAL A 360 -0.73 4.58 13.79
CA VAL A 360 0.62 4.23 14.28
C VAL A 360 1.68 4.61 13.25
N ALA A 361 1.48 4.24 11.99
CA ALA A 361 2.39 4.55 10.89
C ALA A 361 2.59 6.06 10.70
N ARG A 362 1.51 6.86 10.75
CA ARG A 362 1.59 8.32 10.68
C ARG A 362 2.36 8.93 11.85
N LYS A 363 2.22 8.39 13.06
CA LYS A 363 3.01 8.83 14.21
C LYS A 363 4.49 8.50 14.01
N ALA A 364 4.79 7.29 13.54
CA ALA A 364 6.15 6.83 13.28
C ALA A 364 6.87 7.65 12.20
N CYS A 365 6.17 8.16 11.18
CA CYS A 365 6.77 9.02 10.14
C CYS A 365 6.81 10.51 10.49
N ARG A 366 6.31 10.94 11.66
CA ARG A 366 6.23 12.35 12.07
C ARG A 366 7.25 12.74 13.13
N THR A 367 8.11 11.80 13.54
CA THR A 367 9.18 11.98 14.54
C THR A 367 10.02 13.24 14.28
N ASP A 368 10.36 13.52 13.02
CA ASP A 368 11.13 14.70 12.61
C ASP A 368 10.39 16.05 12.70
N LEU A 369 9.05 16.04 12.69
CA LEU A 369 8.21 17.25 12.60
C LEU A 369 7.48 17.57 13.90
N SER A 370 7.41 16.60 14.82
CA SER A 370 6.81 16.79 16.13
C SER A 370 7.81 17.49 17.06
N ASN A 371 7.64 18.81 17.23
CA ASN A 371 7.89 19.44 18.53
C ASN A 371 6.84 18.88 19.53
N ASP A 372 6.90 17.59 19.84
CA ASP A 372 6.05 16.99 20.86
C ASP A 372 6.49 17.60 22.19
N SER A 373 5.79 18.65 22.60
CA SER A 373 6.02 19.32 23.87
C SER A 373 5.63 18.45 25.07
N VAL A 374 4.96 17.33 24.83
CA VAL A 374 4.43 16.39 25.82
C VAL A 374 5.22 15.09 25.75
N LYS A 375 5.71 14.62 26.89
CA LYS A 375 6.61 13.46 26.98
C LYS A 375 5.82 12.15 26.91
N PRO A 376 6.41 11.03 26.44
CA PRO A 376 5.67 9.78 26.25
C PRO A 376 5.15 9.14 27.55
N TRP A 377 5.75 9.44 28.71
CA TRP A 377 5.25 8.99 30.01
C TRP A 377 4.12 9.84 30.58
N ASP A 378 3.79 10.98 29.95
CA ASP A 378 2.61 11.75 30.32
C ASP A 378 1.35 11.03 29.86
N SER A 379 0.35 10.94 30.73
CA SER A 379 -0.93 10.29 30.42
C SER A 379 -1.70 10.97 29.28
N GLY A 380 -1.46 12.26 29.05
CA GLY A 380 -2.04 13.03 27.95
C GLY A 380 -1.25 12.94 26.64
N SER A 381 -0.15 12.18 26.60
CA SER A 381 0.67 12.07 25.40
C SER A 381 -0.03 11.28 24.30
N ASP A 382 0.34 11.57 23.04
CA ASP A 382 -0.10 10.78 21.89
C ASP A 382 0.27 9.31 22.05
N PHE A 383 1.46 9.02 22.60
CA PHE A 383 1.92 7.67 22.86
C PHE A 383 0.98 6.93 23.82
N ALA A 384 0.72 7.50 25.00
CA ALA A 384 -0.16 6.91 26.00
C ALA A 384 -1.57 6.68 25.43
N ARG A 385 -2.12 7.66 24.70
CA ARG A 385 -3.44 7.55 24.06
C ARG A 385 -3.51 6.45 23.01
N ILE A 386 -2.50 6.32 22.15
CA ILE A 386 -2.45 5.27 21.12
C ILE A 386 -2.35 3.89 21.79
N ILE A 387 -1.47 3.72 22.79
CA ILE A 387 -1.33 2.47 23.53
C ILE A 387 -2.65 2.08 24.21
N GLN A 388 -3.30 3.03 24.89
CA GLN A 388 -4.60 2.78 25.53
C GLN A 388 -5.65 2.34 24.51
N THR A 389 -5.74 3.05 23.39
CA THR A 389 -6.69 2.72 22.30
C THR A 389 -6.46 1.31 21.76
N LEU A 390 -5.20 0.92 21.55
CA LEU A 390 -4.85 -0.42 21.07
C LEU A 390 -5.22 -1.50 22.10
N ASN A 391 -4.89 -1.29 23.38
CA ASN A 391 -5.24 -2.20 24.46
C ASN A 391 -6.77 -2.39 24.60
N ASP A 392 -7.52 -1.29 24.57
CA ASP A 392 -8.98 -1.31 24.70
C ASP A 392 -9.64 -2.01 23.51
N TRP A 393 -9.17 -1.73 22.29
CA TRP A 393 -9.66 -2.40 21.09
C TRP A 393 -9.35 -3.90 21.12
N GLU A 394 -8.14 -4.28 21.53
CA GLU A 394 -7.74 -5.68 21.64
C GLU A 394 -8.58 -6.44 22.69
N ALA A 395 -8.81 -5.82 23.85
CA ALA A 395 -9.66 -6.40 24.89
C ALA A 395 -11.13 -6.53 24.46
N GLY A 396 -11.59 -5.71 23.51
CA GLY A 396 -12.94 -5.73 22.95
C GLY A 396 -13.10 -6.59 21.69
N LEU A 397 -12.10 -7.40 21.31
CA LEU A 397 -12.19 -8.32 20.16
C LEU A 397 -13.18 -9.47 20.44
N PRO A 398 -13.99 -9.88 19.44
CA PRO A 398 -14.77 -11.11 19.55
C PRO A 398 -13.83 -12.32 19.69
N ASP A 399 -14.23 -13.33 20.47
CA ASP A 399 -13.41 -14.53 20.72
C ASP A 399 -12.93 -15.24 19.44
N LYS A 400 -13.77 -15.24 18.39
CA LYS A 400 -13.42 -15.79 17.07
C LYS A 400 -12.29 -15.02 16.38
N HIS A 401 -12.07 -13.74 16.69
CA HIS A 401 -11.04 -12.90 16.07
C HIS A 401 -9.75 -12.82 16.91
N CYS A 402 -9.81 -13.26 18.17
CA CYS A 402 -8.65 -13.35 19.04
C CYS A 402 -7.67 -14.44 18.54
N TRP A 403 -6.38 -14.24 18.80
CA TRP A 403 -5.37 -15.22 18.44
C TRP A 403 -5.56 -16.55 19.19
N SER A 404 -5.79 -17.62 18.45
CA SER A 404 -5.53 -18.99 18.89
C SER A 404 -5.20 -19.88 17.68
N VAL A 405 -4.45 -20.97 17.94
CA VAL A 405 -4.20 -22.00 16.92
C VAL A 405 -5.50 -22.64 16.45
N TRP A 406 -6.50 -22.75 17.34
CA TRP A 406 -7.82 -23.27 17.00
C TRP A 406 -8.57 -22.37 16.02
N ASN A 407 -8.61 -21.05 16.29
CA ASN A 407 -9.22 -20.08 15.38
C ASN A 407 -8.50 -20.07 14.02
N LEU A 408 -7.16 -20.17 14.01
CA LEU A 408 -6.41 -20.30 12.76
C LEU A 408 -6.87 -21.52 11.95
N ARG A 409 -6.96 -22.70 12.57
CA ARG A 409 -7.46 -23.92 11.90
C ARG A 409 -8.89 -23.77 11.40
N GLY A 410 -9.76 -23.13 12.18
CA GLY A 410 -11.13 -22.82 11.77
C GLY A 410 -11.17 -21.95 10.52
N TYR A 411 -10.39 -20.87 10.50
CA TYR A 411 -10.28 -19.99 9.32
C TYR A 411 -9.53 -20.61 8.15
N CYS A 412 -8.64 -21.59 8.37
CA CYS A 412 -8.12 -22.41 7.28
C CYS A 412 -9.25 -23.20 6.61
N ALA A 413 -10.13 -23.84 7.40
CA ALA A 413 -11.28 -24.59 6.88
C ALA A 413 -12.32 -23.71 6.18
N GLU A 414 -12.44 -22.44 6.57
CA GLU A 414 -13.30 -21.45 5.91
C GLU A 414 -12.62 -20.70 4.74
N GLU A 415 -11.35 -20.98 4.44
CA GLU A 415 -10.56 -20.25 3.43
C GLU A 415 -10.46 -18.72 3.70
N LEU A 416 -10.43 -18.34 4.99
CA LEU A 416 -10.33 -16.95 5.48
C LEU A 416 -9.06 -16.71 6.32
N HIS A 417 -8.14 -17.68 6.35
CA HIS A 417 -6.94 -17.64 7.17
C HIS A 417 -6.02 -16.44 6.88
N LEU A 418 -5.90 -15.96 5.64
CA LEU A 418 -5.09 -14.77 5.32
C LEU A 418 -5.72 -13.50 5.91
N ALA A 419 -7.05 -13.38 5.89
CA ALA A 419 -7.75 -12.26 6.51
C ALA A 419 -7.58 -12.27 8.03
N TYR A 420 -7.74 -13.44 8.64
CA TYR A 420 -7.52 -13.63 10.08
C TYR A 420 -6.05 -13.36 10.47
N MET A 421 -5.09 -13.90 9.72
CA MET A 421 -3.67 -13.64 9.94
C MET A 421 -3.36 -12.14 9.81
N SER A 422 -3.98 -11.44 8.87
CA SER A 422 -3.83 -9.99 8.73
C SER A 422 -4.29 -9.23 9.97
N VAL A 423 -5.41 -9.63 10.60
CA VAL A 423 -5.88 -9.04 11.87
C VAL A 423 -4.85 -9.27 12.98
N VAL A 424 -4.51 -10.53 13.27
CA VAL A 424 -3.68 -10.87 14.43
C VAL A 424 -2.23 -10.41 14.29
N MET A 425 -1.69 -10.34 13.06
CA MET A 425 -0.37 -9.77 12.82
C MET A 425 -0.41 -8.25 12.94
N ALA A 426 -1.40 -7.57 12.35
CA ALA A 426 -1.57 -6.12 12.46
C ALA A 426 -1.66 -5.67 13.93
N THR A 427 -2.41 -6.39 14.77
CA THR A 427 -2.49 -6.11 16.20
C THR A 427 -1.10 -6.05 16.83
N ARG A 428 -0.27 -7.08 16.65
CA ARG A 428 1.08 -7.10 17.25
C ARG A 428 2.00 -6.06 16.62
N LEU A 429 1.95 -5.94 15.30
CA LEU A 429 2.78 -4.98 14.57
C LEU A 429 2.51 -3.53 15.04
N ASN A 430 1.25 -3.18 15.29
CA ASN A 430 0.88 -1.88 15.86
C ASN A 430 1.55 -1.63 17.22
N HIS A 431 1.52 -2.62 18.12
CA HIS A 431 2.18 -2.53 19.43
C HIS A 431 3.70 -2.45 19.32
N VAL A 432 4.31 -3.13 18.35
CA VAL A 432 5.75 -3.09 18.11
C VAL A 432 6.18 -1.73 17.57
N VAL A 433 5.55 -1.27 16.49
CA VAL A 433 6.01 -0.06 15.76
C VAL A 433 5.87 1.20 16.62
N ILE A 434 4.76 1.37 17.35
CA ILE A 434 4.58 2.56 18.21
C ILE A 434 5.64 2.68 19.31
N ARG A 435 6.15 1.55 19.83
CA ARG A 435 7.22 1.52 20.85
C ARG A 435 8.59 1.67 20.23
N ARG A 436 8.78 1.07 19.04
CA ARG A 436 10.02 1.10 18.29
C ARG A 436 10.47 2.52 17.91
N ILE A 437 9.55 3.46 17.78
CA ILE A 437 9.86 4.89 17.56
C ILE A 437 10.85 5.42 18.61
N TYR A 438 10.77 4.91 19.85
CA TYR A 438 11.60 5.34 20.97
C TYR A 438 12.81 4.43 21.19
N LEU A 439 13.22 3.63 20.20
CA LEU A 439 14.32 2.68 20.36
C LEU A 439 15.63 3.38 20.77
N ASP A 440 15.92 4.55 20.22
CA ASP A 440 17.13 5.30 20.56
C ASP A 440 17.08 5.83 22.01
N ASP A 441 15.93 6.31 22.47
CA ASP A 441 15.72 6.72 23.87
C ASP A 441 15.86 5.54 24.83
N ILE A 442 15.29 4.39 24.46
CA ILE A 442 15.41 3.13 25.21
C ILE A 442 16.88 2.73 25.33
N LEU A 443 17.65 2.80 24.25
CA LEU A 443 19.09 2.48 24.23
C LEU A 443 19.89 3.46 25.09
N ALA A 444 19.58 4.75 25.04
CA ALA A 444 20.23 5.78 25.86
C ALA A 444 19.94 5.56 27.35
N ALA A 445 18.69 5.25 27.71
CA ALA A 445 18.31 4.96 29.08
C ALA A 445 18.98 3.69 29.61
N ALA A 446 19.07 2.65 28.80
CA ALA A 446 19.71 1.39 29.17
C ALA A 446 21.23 1.53 29.34
N SER A 447 21.86 2.42 28.56
CA SER A 447 23.30 2.74 28.65
C SER A 447 23.64 3.75 29.74
N GLY A 448 22.64 4.29 30.45
CA GLY A 448 22.84 5.36 31.44
C GLY A 448 23.26 6.71 30.85
N THR A 449 23.07 6.89 29.54
CA THR A 449 23.41 8.13 28.82
C THR A 449 22.22 9.05 28.59
N SER A 450 21.00 8.59 28.93
CA SER A 450 19.80 9.43 28.84
C SER A 450 19.90 10.64 29.79
N GLN A 451 19.47 11.79 29.28
CA GLN A 451 19.31 13.04 30.04
C GLN A 451 17.83 13.38 30.26
N ASP A 452 16.93 12.44 29.97
CA ASP A 452 15.49 12.66 30.15
C ASP A 452 15.06 12.54 31.62
N ASP A 453 13.87 13.07 31.90
CA ASP A 453 13.17 13.03 33.18
C ASP A 453 12.18 11.87 33.26
N ALA A 454 12.42 10.77 32.52
CA ALA A 454 11.50 9.64 32.49
C ALA A 454 11.39 8.97 33.88
N PRO A 455 10.18 8.50 34.27
CA PRO A 455 10.00 7.75 35.50
C PRO A 455 10.91 6.51 35.57
N PRO A 456 11.36 6.12 36.77
CA PRO A 456 12.14 4.90 36.94
C PRO A 456 11.39 3.73 36.32
N THR A 457 12.09 2.91 35.51
CA THR A 457 11.57 1.74 34.79
C THR A 457 10.73 2.00 33.54
N PHE A 458 10.35 3.26 33.22
CA PHE A 458 9.50 3.54 32.07
C PHE A 458 10.02 2.92 30.77
N TRP A 459 11.25 3.27 30.37
CA TRP A 459 11.86 2.74 29.16
C TRP A 459 12.08 1.22 29.18
N ARG A 460 12.35 0.65 30.37
CA ARG A 460 12.45 -0.80 30.53
C ARG A 460 11.12 -1.49 30.24
N ASN A 461 10.01 -0.93 30.73
CA ASN A 461 8.67 -1.48 30.50
C ASN A 461 8.28 -1.34 29.01
N VAL A 462 8.59 -0.20 28.38
CA VAL A 462 8.38 0.00 26.94
C VAL A 462 9.17 -1.03 26.12
N ALA A 463 10.43 -1.29 26.47
CA ALA A 463 11.26 -2.29 25.82
C ALA A 463 10.70 -3.72 26.01
N GLU A 464 10.39 -4.11 27.25
CA GLU A 464 9.82 -5.43 27.57
C GLU A 464 8.50 -5.68 26.85
N ASP A 465 7.60 -4.71 26.80
CA ASP A 465 6.35 -4.81 26.05
C ASP A 465 6.60 -4.93 24.53
N MET A 466 7.54 -4.16 23.99
CA MET A 466 7.89 -4.22 22.56
C MET A 466 8.36 -5.62 22.19
N PHE A 467 9.30 -6.18 22.95
CA PHE A 467 9.83 -7.51 22.68
C PHE A 467 8.84 -8.64 22.98
N THR A 468 7.95 -8.47 23.95
CA THR A 468 6.80 -9.38 24.16
C THR A 468 5.95 -9.47 22.89
N ASN A 469 5.65 -8.33 22.25
CA ASN A 469 4.88 -8.29 21.02
C ASN A 469 5.67 -8.82 19.81
N VAL A 470 7.00 -8.62 19.75
CA VAL A 470 7.87 -9.23 18.72
C VAL A 470 7.83 -10.75 18.80
N CYS A 471 8.02 -11.33 20.00
CA CYS A 471 7.96 -12.78 20.19
C CYS A 471 6.59 -13.35 19.78
N ALA A 472 5.50 -12.71 20.21
CA ALA A 472 4.15 -13.14 19.85
C ALA A 472 3.87 -13.01 18.34
N LEU A 473 4.39 -11.97 17.68
CA LEU A 473 4.27 -11.81 16.23
C LEU A 473 5.02 -12.91 15.47
N HIS A 474 6.26 -13.20 15.85
CA HIS A 474 7.06 -14.25 15.23
C HIS A 474 6.45 -15.65 15.44
N GLU A 475 5.93 -15.94 16.65
CA GLU A 475 5.23 -17.20 16.94
C GLU A 475 4.00 -17.40 16.03
N ARG A 476 3.21 -16.33 15.83
CA ARG A 476 2.04 -16.35 14.93
C ARG A 476 2.43 -16.64 13.50
N ILE A 477 3.50 -15.99 13.01
CA ILE A 477 4.03 -16.21 11.65
C ILE A 477 4.54 -17.65 11.50
N GLY A 478 5.33 -18.14 12.45
CA GLY A 478 5.84 -19.52 12.43
C GLY A 478 4.72 -20.57 12.46
N THR A 479 3.68 -20.34 13.27
CA THR A 479 2.50 -21.22 13.33
C THR A 479 1.76 -21.24 11.99
N PHE A 480 1.54 -20.07 11.38
CA PHE A 480 0.92 -19.99 10.05
C PHE A 480 1.74 -20.71 9.00
N ILE A 481 3.07 -20.53 9.01
CA ILE A 481 3.98 -21.20 8.06
C ILE A 481 3.95 -22.72 8.23
N SER A 482 3.83 -23.22 9.46
CA SER A 482 3.75 -24.66 9.73
C SER A 482 2.44 -25.31 9.28
N LEU A 483 1.36 -24.51 9.15
CA LEU A 483 0.02 -25.01 8.81
C LEU A 483 -0.36 -24.77 7.34
N ARG A 484 0.35 -23.88 6.64
CA ARG A 484 0.06 -23.56 5.24
C ARG A 484 0.57 -24.62 4.29
N SER A 485 -0.09 -24.72 3.14
CA SER A 485 0.47 -25.45 1.99
C SER A 485 1.48 -24.60 1.21
N GLU A 486 2.32 -25.25 0.41
CA GLU A 486 3.35 -24.56 -0.40
C GLU A 486 2.75 -23.59 -1.42
N ASN A 487 1.55 -23.90 -1.93
CA ASN A 487 0.84 -23.15 -2.96
C ASN A 487 -0.08 -22.04 -2.41
N GLU A 488 -0.22 -21.93 -1.08
CA GLU A 488 -1.02 -20.88 -0.45
C GLU A 488 -0.32 -19.52 -0.50
N GLY A 489 -1.12 -18.46 -0.69
CA GLY A 489 -0.61 -17.09 -0.68
C GLY A 489 -0.21 -16.59 0.71
N PHE A 490 0.26 -15.34 0.75
CA PHE A 490 0.68 -14.68 1.98
C PHE A 490 -0.02 -13.33 2.14
N PRO A 491 -0.37 -12.93 3.37
CA PRO A 491 -0.78 -11.56 3.60
C PRO A 491 0.40 -10.63 3.30
N ALA A 492 0.19 -9.53 2.56
CA ALA A 492 1.27 -8.58 2.25
C ALA A 492 1.96 -8.02 3.51
N MET A 493 1.21 -7.87 4.61
CA MET A 493 1.73 -7.44 5.91
C MET A 493 2.70 -8.44 6.56
N LEU A 494 2.69 -9.72 6.15
CA LEU A 494 3.55 -10.76 6.70
C LEU A 494 5.02 -10.45 6.47
N LEU A 495 5.40 -10.09 5.24
CA LEU A 495 6.80 -9.83 4.90
C LEU A 495 7.38 -8.71 5.75
N PHE A 496 6.62 -7.62 5.91
CA PHE A 496 7.05 -6.48 6.73
C PHE A 496 7.09 -6.84 8.22
N SER A 497 6.10 -7.59 8.71
CA SER A 497 6.07 -8.09 10.08
C SER A 497 7.29 -8.94 10.40
N LEU A 498 7.66 -9.84 9.49
CA LEU A 498 8.82 -10.71 9.61
C LEU A 498 10.13 -9.92 9.57
N TYR A 499 10.23 -8.93 8.69
CA TYR A 499 11.37 -8.01 8.64
C TYR A 499 11.53 -7.24 9.95
N VAL A 500 10.44 -6.70 10.52
CA VAL A 500 10.45 -6.01 11.82
C VAL A 500 10.89 -6.96 12.94
N CYS A 501 10.40 -8.20 12.97
CA CYS A 501 10.87 -9.21 13.92
C CYS A 501 12.37 -9.44 13.82
N GLY A 502 12.89 -9.68 12.61
CA GLY A 502 14.31 -9.93 12.39
C GLY A 502 15.20 -8.75 12.80
N THR A 503 14.82 -7.52 12.43
CA THR A 503 15.61 -6.33 12.78
C THR A 503 15.69 -6.13 14.30
N LEU A 504 14.56 -6.23 15.01
CA LEU A 504 14.54 -6.06 16.46
C LEU A 504 15.22 -7.21 17.20
N ALA A 505 15.10 -8.44 16.71
CA ALA A 505 15.82 -9.58 17.26
C ALA A 505 17.35 -9.40 17.17
N ILE A 506 17.86 -8.93 16.03
CA ILE A 506 19.29 -8.59 15.87
C ILE A 506 19.70 -7.46 16.83
N GLN A 507 18.84 -6.46 17.07
CA GLN A 507 19.13 -5.43 18.09
C GLN A 507 19.18 -6.01 19.51
N LEU A 508 18.28 -6.93 19.84
CA LEU A 508 18.26 -7.57 21.15
C LEU A 508 19.47 -8.48 21.38
N LEU A 509 19.99 -9.14 20.33
CA LEU A 509 21.26 -9.86 20.40
C LEU A 509 22.42 -8.93 20.77
N LYS A 510 22.46 -7.73 20.19
CA LYS A 510 23.47 -6.71 20.48
C LYS A 510 23.37 -6.15 21.90
N TRP A 511 22.14 -6.02 22.40
CA TRP A 511 21.86 -5.38 23.68
C TRP A 511 20.88 -6.23 24.51
N PRO A 512 21.30 -7.39 25.03
CA PRO A 512 20.41 -8.35 25.67
C PRO A 512 19.76 -7.82 26.96
N HIS A 513 20.39 -6.82 27.59
CA HIS A 513 19.89 -6.19 28.80
C HIS A 513 18.64 -5.31 28.57
N LEU A 514 18.29 -5.00 27.31
CA LEU A 514 17.07 -4.24 26.98
C LEU A 514 15.79 -4.98 27.38
N ALA A 515 15.77 -6.29 27.17
CA ALA A 515 14.65 -7.15 27.56
C ALA A 515 15.18 -8.54 27.93
N PRO A 516 15.75 -8.69 29.15
CA PRO A 516 16.41 -9.93 29.58
C PRO A 516 15.51 -11.17 29.49
N ARG A 517 14.19 -11.00 29.64
CA ARG A 517 13.21 -12.09 29.56
C ARG A 517 13.10 -12.70 28.16
N HIS A 518 13.35 -11.89 27.13
CA HIS A 518 13.18 -12.27 25.72
C HIS A 518 14.50 -12.47 25.00
N ALA A 519 15.62 -11.99 25.55
CA ALA A 519 16.96 -12.13 24.97
C ALA A 519 17.32 -13.57 24.57
N PRO A 520 16.99 -14.64 25.33
CA PRO A 520 17.27 -16.02 24.91
C PRO A 520 16.56 -16.46 23.63
N LYS A 521 15.47 -15.78 23.23
CA LYS A 521 14.72 -16.10 22.00
C LYS A 521 15.22 -15.33 20.78
N ALA A 522 16.06 -14.31 20.98
CA ALA A 522 16.45 -13.38 19.92
C ALA A 522 17.16 -14.07 18.75
N GLU A 523 18.06 -15.01 19.03
CA GLU A 523 18.77 -15.76 17.99
C GLU A 523 17.81 -16.58 17.12
N SER A 524 16.91 -17.33 17.75
CA SER A 524 15.90 -18.14 17.04
C SER A 524 14.99 -17.27 16.17
N ILE A 525 14.57 -16.09 16.66
CA ILE A 525 13.74 -15.16 15.90
C ILE A 525 14.51 -14.57 14.72
N ALA A 526 15.77 -14.18 14.91
CA ALA A 526 16.59 -13.62 13.84
C ALA A 526 16.85 -14.65 12.73
N SER A 527 17.25 -15.88 13.10
CA SER A 527 17.50 -16.98 12.17
C SER A 527 16.23 -17.42 11.45
N GLY A 528 15.12 -17.60 12.17
CA GLY A 528 13.83 -17.95 11.56
C GLY A 528 13.33 -16.86 10.60
N SER A 529 13.52 -15.58 10.95
CA SER A 529 13.16 -14.47 10.05
C SER A 529 14.00 -14.47 8.76
N LEU A 530 15.29 -14.78 8.85
CA LEU A 530 16.19 -14.88 7.70
C LEU A 530 15.86 -16.09 6.81
N GLU A 531 15.57 -17.24 7.40
CA GLU A 531 15.17 -18.47 6.70
C GLU A 531 13.89 -18.23 5.91
N ILE A 532 12.83 -17.79 6.58
CA ILE A 532 11.54 -17.55 5.94
C ILE A 532 11.64 -16.45 4.87
N LEU A 533 12.35 -15.34 5.13
CA LEU A 533 12.55 -14.31 4.08
C LEU A 533 13.39 -14.85 2.91
N GLY A 534 14.33 -15.75 3.18
CA GLY A 534 15.12 -16.47 2.18
C GLY A 534 14.26 -17.30 1.24
N ASP A 535 13.33 -18.07 1.81
CA ASP A 535 12.41 -18.90 1.03
C ASP A 535 11.49 -18.04 0.16
N LEU A 536 11.09 -16.85 0.64
CA LEU A 536 10.13 -15.99 -0.07
C LEU A 536 10.75 -15.13 -1.19
N GLN A 537 12.08 -15.18 -1.40
CA GLN A 537 12.76 -14.30 -2.36
C GLN A 537 12.35 -14.53 -3.82
N HIS A 538 11.98 -15.76 -4.18
CA HIS A 538 11.57 -16.12 -5.54
C HIS A 538 10.17 -15.60 -5.91
N ILE A 539 9.32 -15.38 -4.91
CA ILE A 539 7.95 -14.86 -5.07
C ILE A 539 7.93 -13.34 -4.90
N TRP A 540 8.74 -12.84 -3.95
CA TRP A 540 8.75 -11.44 -3.53
C TRP A 540 10.16 -10.85 -3.62
N PRO A 541 10.48 -10.06 -4.66
CA PRO A 541 11.80 -9.42 -4.79
C PRO A 541 12.23 -8.59 -3.56
N LEU A 542 11.27 -8.03 -2.83
CA LEU A 542 11.50 -7.31 -1.58
C LEU A 542 12.13 -8.18 -0.49
N ALA A 543 11.74 -9.45 -0.40
CA ALA A 543 12.30 -10.37 0.59
C ALA A 543 13.82 -10.52 0.39
N SER A 544 14.33 -10.41 -0.84
CA SER A 544 15.78 -10.44 -1.11
C SER A 544 16.51 -9.23 -0.52
N ARG A 545 15.99 -8.01 -0.74
CA ARG A 545 16.56 -6.78 -0.15
C ARG A 545 16.56 -6.83 1.38
N TRP A 546 15.45 -7.24 1.96
CA TRP A 546 15.30 -7.34 3.42
C TRP A 546 16.18 -8.42 4.03
N THR A 547 16.30 -9.58 3.38
CA THR A 547 17.26 -10.61 3.78
C THR A 547 18.69 -10.06 3.76
N ASN A 548 19.07 -9.34 2.70
CA ASN A 548 20.40 -8.74 2.60
C ASN A 548 20.63 -7.62 3.64
N SER A 549 19.60 -6.83 3.97
CA SER A 549 19.65 -5.84 5.05
C SER A 549 19.87 -6.49 6.42
N LEU A 550 19.13 -7.56 6.72
CA LEU A 550 19.27 -8.34 7.95
C LEU A 550 20.64 -9.03 8.04
N ARG A 551 21.10 -9.69 6.97
CA ARG A 551 22.41 -10.36 6.92
C ARG A 551 23.56 -9.39 7.20
N ARG A 552 23.53 -8.19 6.59
CA ARG A 552 24.54 -7.16 6.86
C ARG A 552 24.52 -6.70 8.32
N SER A 553 23.33 -6.55 8.90
CA SER A 553 23.17 -6.16 10.30
C SER A 553 23.68 -7.24 11.25
N ALA A 554 23.43 -8.52 10.95
CA ALA A 554 23.91 -9.65 11.72
C ALA A 554 25.44 -9.83 11.61
N ALA A 555 26.04 -9.67 10.43
CA ALA A 555 27.49 -9.75 10.23
C ALA A 555 28.27 -8.67 11.01
N CYS A 556 27.67 -7.49 11.20
CA CYS A 556 28.25 -6.44 12.05
C CYS A 556 28.34 -6.85 13.54
N LEU A 557 27.54 -7.83 14.00
CA LEU A 557 27.64 -8.37 15.36
C LEU A 557 28.82 -9.35 15.49
N GLN A 558 28.96 -10.26 14.52
CA GLN A 558 30.01 -11.28 14.51
C GLN A 558 31.43 -10.65 14.54
N SER A 559 31.61 -9.56 13.79
CA SER A 559 32.88 -8.81 13.73
C SER A 559 33.24 -8.04 15.01
N ARG A 560 32.29 -7.80 15.91
CA ARG A 560 32.47 -6.90 17.06
C ARG A 560 32.52 -7.62 18.42
N GLU A 561 31.91 -8.79 18.54
CA GLU A 561 31.76 -9.50 19.83
C GLU A 561 32.22 -10.96 19.84
N GLY A 562 32.72 -11.51 18.72
CA GLY A 562 33.16 -12.92 18.68
C GLY A 562 32.03 -13.92 18.99
N ILE A 563 30.78 -13.52 18.78
CA ILE A 563 29.60 -14.39 18.87
C ILE A 563 29.52 -15.21 17.58
N ASP A 564 29.75 -16.52 17.68
CA ASP A 564 29.53 -17.48 16.60
C ASP A 564 28.02 -17.65 16.34
N LEU A 565 27.41 -16.67 15.67
CA LEU A 565 26.19 -16.94 14.92
C LEU A 565 26.62 -17.87 13.75
N PRO A 566 25.93 -18.99 13.46
CA PRO A 566 26.34 -19.90 12.39
C PRO A 566 26.60 -19.11 11.11
N THR A 567 27.72 -19.35 10.44
CA THR A 567 28.07 -18.74 9.16
C THR A 567 26.87 -18.90 8.23
N PHE A 568 26.13 -17.81 7.99
CA PHE A 568 24.91 -17.81 7.17
C PHE A 568 25.32 -17.94 5.69
N LEU A 569 25.82 -19.12 5.33
CA LEU A 569 25.94 -19.56 3.96
C LEU A 569 24.53 -19.87 3.44
N PRO A 570 24.25 -19.59 2.16
CA PRO A 570 23.00 -20.03 1.55
C PRO A 570 22.93 -21.56 1.68
N SER A 571 21.88 -22.06 2.34
CA SER A 571 21.62 -23.48 2.47
C SER A 571 21.38 -24.07 1.08
N THR A 572 22.36 -24.79 0.54
CA THR A 572 22.20 -25.71 -0.58
C THR A 572 21.49 -27.02 -0.18
N GLN A 573 20.83 -27.06 0.98
CA GLN A 573 20.20 -28.26 1.55
C GLN A 573 18.84 -28.62 0.92
N PHE A 574 18.44 -27.96 -0.17
CA PHE A 574 17.21 -28.32 -0.88
C PHE A 574 17.38 -29.55 -1.78
N GLU A 575 18.59 -29.82 -2.29
CA GLU A 575 18.83 -30.99 -3.16
C GLU A 575 18.95 -32.31 -2.39
N ASP A 576 19.51 -32.31 -1.16
CA ASP A 576 19.70 -33.53 -0.36
C ASP A 576 18.42 -34.02 0.36
N ARG A 577 17.42 -33.14 0.56
CA ARG A 577 16.12 -33.54 1.14
C ARG A 577 15.19 -34.23 0.15
N MET A 578 15.41 -34.08 -1.15
CA MET A 578 14.68 -34.82 -2.19
C MET A 578 15.12 -36.29 -2.27
N ALA A 579 16.36 -36.62 -1.90
CA ALA A 579 16.92 -37.96 -2.05
C ALA A 579 16.62 -38.91 -0.88
N SER A 580 16.05 -38.42 0.23
CA SER A 580 15.88 -39.20 1.47
C SER A 580 14.44 -39.42 1.93
N SER A 581 13.45 -39.09 1.09
CA SER A 581 12.02 -39.31 1.40
C SER A 581 11.40 -40.56 0.74
N GLU A 582 12.19 -41.40 0.06
CA GLU A 582 11.78 -42.76 -0.32
C GLU A 582 12.25 -43.73 0.75
N ASP A 583 11.47 -43.87 1.83
CA ASP A 583 11.35 -45.09 2.68
C ASP A 583 10.85 -44.73 4.09
N LEU A 584 9.57 -44.45 4.23
CA LEU A 584 8.89 -44.66 5.52
C LEU A 584 7.40 -44.99 5.30
N GLN A 585 7.11 -46.29 5.38
CA GLN A 585 5.75 -46.84 5.39
C GLN A 585 4.98 -46.36 6.62
N LEU A 586 3.83 -45.71 6.39
CA LEU A 586 2.81 -45.46 7.41
C LEU A 586 1.71 -46.55 7.34
N PRO A 587 1.24 -47.11 8.48
CA PRO A 587 0.13 -48.08 8.51
C PRO A 587 -1.21 -47.38 8.27
N GLY A 588 -2.05 -48.03 7.46
CA GLY A 588 -3.28 -47.44 6.92
C GLY A 588 -4.46 -47.30 7.87
N MET A 589 -5.42 -46.48 7.43
CA MET A 589 -6.84 -46.66 7.71
C MET A 589 -7.65 -46.42 6.43
N HIS A 590 -8.49 -47.41 6.15
CA HIS A 590 -9.33 -47.57 4.97
C HIS A 590 -10.40 -46.50 4.80
N VAL A 591 -10.58 -46.00 3.56
CA VAL A 591 -11.90 -45.79 2.95
C VAL A 591 -11.86 -46.33 1.51
N ALA A 592 -12.93 -47.02 1.13
CA ALA A 592 -13.00 -47.99 0.05
C ALA A 592 -13.24 -47.41 -1.37
N ASN A 593 -12.47 -47.94 -2.32
CA ASN A 593 -12.75 -48.39 -3.70
C ASN A 593 -13.72 -47.62 -4.65
N SER A 594 -13.10 -46.96 -5.67
CA SER A 594 -13.01 -47.32 -7.12
C SER A 594 -14.30 -47.42 -8.00
N PRO A 595 -14.28 -47.34 -9.37
CA PRO A 595 -13.10 -47.45 -10.28
C PRO A 595 -13.04 -46.64 -11.62
N ARG A 596 -11.79 -46.49 -12.13
CA ARG A 596 -11.26 -46.66 -13.53
C ARG A 596 -11.56 -45.59 -14.60
N ASP A 597 -10.68 -45.19 -15.54
CA ASP A 597 -9.47 -45.78 -16.19
C ASP A 597 -8.54 -44.65 -16.74
N ILE A 598 -7.21 -44.71 -16.52
CA ILE A 598 -6.11 -44.99 -17.48
C ILE A 598 -5.63 -43.76 -18.33
N ASP A 599 -4.41 -43.24 -18.13
CA ASP A 599 -3.21 -43.67 -18.88
C ASP A 599 -1.93 -42.95 -18.42
N THR A 600 -0.91 -43.76 -18.11
CA THR A 600 0.48 -43.39 -17.83
C THR A 600 1.31 -43.55 -19.09
N ALA A 601 1.94 -42.49 -19.58
CA ALA A 601 3.07 -42.59 -20.49
C ALA A 601 3.98 -41.35 -20.42
N ASN A 602 5.28 -41.62 -20.23
CA ASN A 602 6.46 -40.83 -20.60
C ASN A 602 7.08 -39.88 -19.55
N LEU A 603 7.70 -40.49 -18.54
CA LEU A 603 9.03 -40.09 -18.04
C LEU A 603 10.08 -40.51 -19.09
N GLU A 604 10.66 -39.57 -19.85
CA GLU A 604 11.93 -39.79 -20.58
C GLU A 604 12.50 -38.50 -21.20
N VAL A 605 12.79 -37.44 -20.43
CA VAL A 605 13.62 -36.30 -20.92
C VAL A 605 14.48 -35.64 -19.83
N LEU A 606 15.04 -36.42 -18.90
CA LEU A 606 15.96 -35.90 -17.86
C LEU A 606 17.24 -36.75 -17.72
N SER A 607 17.96 -36.98 -18.82
CA SER A 607 19.28 -37.65 -18.77
C SER A 607 20.34 -37.13 -19.76
N MET A 608 20.22 -35.91 -20.28
CA MET A 608 21.27 -35.35 -21.16
C MET A 608 21.53 -33.87 -20.93
N ALA A 609 22.22 -33.53 -19.85
CA ALA A 609 23.01 -32.28 -19.73
C ALA A 609 24.00 -32.32 -18.56
N VAL A 610 24.77 -33.40 -18.41
CA VAL A 610 25.99 -33.40 -17.58
C VAL A 610 27.12 -33.97 -18.42
N SER A 611 27.79 -33.10 -19.16
CA SER A 611 29.17 -33.30 -19.62
C SER A 611 29.64 -32.06 -20.36
N SER A 612 30.49 -31.26 -19.69
CA SER A 612 31.74 -30.73 -20.25
C SER A 612 32.24 -29.60 -19.36
N ARG A 613 33.11 -29.95 -18.41
CA ARG A 613 33.95 -29.01 -17.66
C ARG A 613 35.39 -29.48 -17.87
N SER A 614 36.15 -28.80 -18.72
CA SER A 614 37.62 -28.71 -18.65
C SER A 614 38.17 -27.86 -19.81
N GLN A 615 39.29 -27.19 -19.52
CA GLN A 615 40.16 -26.37 -20.39
C GLN A 615 39.89 -24.86 -20.39
N MET A 616 40.61 -24.11 -19.55
CA MET A 616 41.77 -23.31 -20.01
C MET A 616 42.40 -22.55 -18.82
N GLU A 617 43.64 -22.88 -18.51
CA GLU A 617 44.60 -22.01 -17.82
C GLU A 617 45.53 -21.38 -18.88
N MET A 618 45.97 -20.14 -18.62
CA MET A 618 47.24 -19.48 -19.02
C MET A 618 47.08 -18.06 -19.61
N MET A 619 48.02 -17.19 -19.20
CA MET A 619 48.23 -15.76 -19.49
C MET A 619 47.39 -14.79 -18.64
N GLY A 620 47.93 -13.82 -17.92
CA GLY A 620 49.30 -13.30 -17.80
C GLY A 620 49.25 -12.08 -16.86
N SER A 621 50.37 -11.86 -16.17
CA SER A 621 50.69 -10.75 -15.28
C SER A 621 50.30 -9.35 -15.80
N ASN A 622 49.85 -8.47 -14.91
CA ASN A 622 50.38 -7.11 -14.76
C ASN A 622 49.93 -6.49 -13.43
N GLU A 623 50.92 -6.21 -12.59
CA GLU A 623 50.83 -5.29 -11.45
C GLU A 623 50.73 -3.86 -11.97
N ASP A 624 49.90 -3.02 -11.35
CA ASP A 624 50.18 -1.58 -11.27
C ASP A 624 49.52 -0.93 -10.05
N MET A 625 50.40 -0.25 -9.30
CA MET A 625 50.26 0.66 -8.16
C MET A 625 48.90 1.30 -7.86
N ILE A 626 48.46 1.21 -6.59
CA ILE A 626 47.61 2.22 -5.94
C ILE A 626 48.21 2.62 -4.58
N ASP A 627 48.35 3.93 -4.41
CA ASP A 627 48.93 4.74 -3.34
C ASP A 627 48.30 4.51 -1.93
N PRO A 628 49.09 4.24 -0.87
CA PRO A 628 48.58 4.04 0.48
C PRO A 628 48.58 5.36 1.28
N SER A 629 47.67 6.29 0.99
CA SER A 629 47.57 7.53 1.78
C SER A 629 46.20 8.21 1.79
N LEU A 630 45.09 7.48 1.97
CA LEU A 630 43.77 8.07 2.29
C LEU A 630 43.05 7.29 3.39
N THR A 631 43.35 7.63 4.65
CA THR A 631 42.55 7.25 5.82
C THR A 631 41.23 8.02 5.83
N LEU A 632 40.19 7.45 5.22
CA LEU A 632 38.81 7.87 5.46
C LEU A 632 38.26 7.08 6.66
N THR A 633 38.16 7.76 7.81
CA THR A 633 37.37 7.29 8.95
C THR A 633 35.90 7.22 8.53
N PRO A 634 35.23 6.05 8.63
CA PRO A 634 33.83 5.94 8.27
C PRO A 634 32.97 6.57 9.37
N THR A 635 32.36 7.71 9.07
CA THR A 635 31.30 8.31 9.88
C THR A 635 30.12 7.33 9.95
N ILE A 636 29.91 6.72 11.12
CA ILE A 636 28.78 5.83 11.40
C ILE A 636 27.51 6.70 11.42
N ARG A 637 26.57 6.46 10.49
CA ARG A 637 25.22 7.03 10.56
C ARG A 637 24.42 6.35 11.69
N PRO A 638 23.62 7.09 12.49
CA PRO A 638 22.77 6.50 13.52
C PRO A 638 21.73 5.56 12.90
N LEU A 639 21.42 4.46 13.60
CA LEU A 639 20.52 3.40 13.13
C LEU A 639 19.04 3.84 13.03
N GLY A 640 18.64 4.93 13.70
CA GLY A 640 17.29 5.50 13.65
C GLY A 640 16.85 5.84 12.22
N ASP A 641 17.73 6.48 11.43
CA ASP A 641 17.48 6.90 10.05
C ASP A 641 17.14 5.72 9.12
N ALA A 642 17.71 4.54 9.34
CA ALA A 642 17.56 3.39 8.44
C ALA A 642 16.15 2.79 8.50
N PHE A 643 15.57 2.67 9.69
CA PHE A 643 14.22 2.12 9.82
C PHE A 643 13.14 3.12 9.42
N GLU A 644 13.26 4.39 9.79
CA GLU A 644 12.29 5.37 9.34
C GLU A 644 12.30 5.47 7.82
N THR A 645 13.48 5.36 7.21
CA THR A 645 13.63 5.20 5.76
C THR A 645 12.97 3.92 5.26
N GLU A 646 13.20 2.75 5.86
CA GLU A 646 12.61 1.48 5.42
C GLU A 646 11.09 1.38 5.67
N LEU A 647 10.59 1.94 6.76
CA LEU A 647 9.18 2.09 7.09
C LEU A 647 8.54 3.09 6.13
N ALA A 648 9.17 4.23 5.86
CA ALA A 648 8.72 5.15 4.83
C ALA A 648 8.79 4.51 3.44
N GLU A 649 9.79 3.68 3.14
CA GLU A 649 9.89 2.94 1.89
C GLU A 649 8.78 1.89 1.77
N PHE A 650 8.47 1.17 2.85
CA PHE A 650 7.35 0.23 2.95
C PHE A 650 6.00 0.94 2.74
N LEU A 651 5.75 2.02 3.50
CA LEU A 651 4.52 2.81 3.44
C LEU A 651 4.35 3.55 2.10
N LEU A 652 5.44 3.99 1.48
CA LEU A 652 5.42 4.64 0.17
C LEU A 652 5.50 3.63 -0.99
N GLY A 653 5.76 2.34 -0.73
CA GLY A 653 5.89 1.30 -1.76
C GLY A 653 7.12 1.42 -2.62
N ARG A 654 8.18 2.06 -2.14
CA ARG A 654 9.46 2.22 -2.87
C ARG A 654 10.13 0.86 -3.03
N THR A 655 9.80 -0.02 -2.11
CA THR A 655 10.35 -1.34 -1.91
C THR A 655 9.51 -2.44 -2.53
N HIS A 656 8.28 -2.16 -3.00
CA HIS A 656 7.48 -3.24 -3.60
C HIS A 656 8.10 -3.72 -4.92
N MET A 657 8.66 -2.84 -5.79
CA MET A 657 9.45 -3.23 -6.99
C MET A 657 10.33 -2.11 -7.59
N GLY A 658 10.78 -1.11 -6.83
CA GLY A 658 11.57 0.02 -7.35
C GLY A 658 12.97 -0.29 -7.91
N MET A 659 13.43 -1.55 -7.96
CA MET A 659 14.84 -1.91 -8.28
C MET A 659 15.02 -2.82 -9.51
N MET A 660 13.99 -3.05 -10.34
CA MET A 660 14.22 -3.74 -11.61
C MET A 660 14.81 -2.84 -12.69
N ASN A 661 14.67 -1.51 -12.58
CA ASN A 661 15.31 -0.58 -13.53
C ASN A 661 16.83 -0.49 -13.36
N ASP A 662 17.35 -0.62 -12.13
CA ASP A 662 18.79 -0.60 -11.89
C ASP A 662 19.45 -1.95 -12.26
N TRP A 663 18.72 -3.06 -12.10
CA TRP A 663 19.18 -4.39 -12.53
C TRP A 663 19.23 -4.55 -14.07
N VAL A 664 18.36 -3.83 -14.80
CA VAL A 664 18.39 -3.76 -16.27
C VAL A 664 19.50 -2.81 -16.75
N SER A 665 19.80 -1.72 -16.03
CA SER A 665 20.89 -0.82 -16.42
C SER A 665 22.28 -1.46 -16.27
N GLU A 666 22.49 -2.36 -15.31
CA GLU A 666 23.77 -3.07 -15.14
C GLU A 666 23.93 -4.28 -16.08
N ARG A 667 22.86 -4.82 -16.67
CA ARG A 667 22.93 -5.87 -17.70
C ARG A 667 22.95 -5.38 -19.14
N PHE A 668 22.63 -4.12 -19.42
CA PHE A 668 22.66 -3.54 -20.77
C PHE A 668 23.84 -2.59 -21.05
N SER A 669 24.79 -2.42 -20.13
CA SER A 669 26.06 -1.72 -20.38
C SER A 669 27.23 -2.60 -20.83
N VAL A 670 27.00 -3.90 -21.05
CA VAL A 670 27.99 -4.82 -21.64
C VAL A 670 27.44 -5.41 -22.94
N THR A 671 27.24 -4.55 -23.94
CA THR A 671 27.13 -4.92 -25.38
C THR A 671 27.17 -3.66 -26.24
N GLN A 672 28.26 -2.88 -26.14
CA GLN A 672 28.66 -1.94 -27.19
C GLN A 672 30.18 -1.92 -27.30
N SER A 673 30.71 -2.98 -27.91
CA SER A 673 32.00 -2.98 -28.59
C SER A 673 32.15 -4.32 -29.30
N PHE A 674 31.55 -4.43 -30.47
CA PHE A 674 32.11 -4.97 -31.71
C PHE A 674 31.11 -4.77 -32.85
#